data_AF-A0A917WQ02-F1
#
_entry.id   AF-A0A917WQ02-F1
#
_cell.length_a   1.000
_cell.length_b   1.000
_cell.length_c   1.000
_cell.angle_alpha   90.00
_cell.angle_beta   90.00
_cell.angle_gamma   90.00
#
_symmetry.space_group_name_H-M   'P 1'
#
loop_
_entity.id
_entity.type
_entity.pdbx_description
1 polymer ?
#
loop_
_entity_poly.entity_id
_entity_poly.type
_entity_poly.pdbx_seq_one_letter_code
_entity_poly.pdbx_strand_id
1 'polypeptide(L)'
;MTLLDEIAGAIGRGAQITLVLGAGLTQPAVPGLTGIVELADRYAAGLGDDGELTQALHQAREELGPQAAPIEVYLAYRRVFTARRSPGEFDVVAQQAVLAGYRAPDLAATPLATHGIWQRVDLRLGERVENSLDWWELPPGVRAIGRLLAWRPDEFGNGVVLTTNFDPLVEVAVRLTGRQAVSVPVDAAGRPDRRPEGDGTVQVFHLHGFWRPVNETDRSPLLHDPVPTVVSSSISEASRAIAELITGDRVVVVGYSGWDDVVTGALRAVRAVRPVRVLWALQEPSAPPDLAARLGDLVTFFPGVDADELFTGLADRLQVPATVPRPDPRRRVRHLDWERELFSQPGNIAPDGVLPLLRQLERRYGWGVDWAGDPQPPRLLFWPVRLRARASLINAVQALTAAALSARGVRVVVCLDDFGVPDRAGLGAAFAADLRRWMRRVDPRADPAVVSLHDYIEDARREPSLLRPTDPWSVARIFYGERNPSLYSVLAAIKVVPHLALHDLEQNAAAIVQTLLSKDANRLLTPLTTWAYLHHLLETEPAAEVMAYAGSDERLLWEQFREHFGLGGTLLYNPYIRHLTNESRMVRWSSPAELREYLGSTRELPGWGEEGGYVHWLVQNAFLLPRYLTRTEFPELGGYRLDSWVAFAAALDKGAPVLDLLAADVSAFYLPPA
;
A
#
# COMPACT_ATOMS: atom_id res chain seq x y z
N MET A 1 33.65 -28.92 12.11
CA MET A 1 33.63 -27.80 11.16
C MET A 1 32.18 -27.38 11.02
N THR A 2 31.83 -26.14 11.35
CA THR A 2 30.44 -25.66 11.27
C THR A 2 30.08 -25.30 9.82
N LEU A 3 28.79 -25.15 9.52
CA LEU A 3 28.36 -24.66 8.20
C LEU A 3 28.89 -23.23 7.93
N LEU A 4 28.89 -22.38 8.95
CA LEU A 4 29.45 -21.04 8.89
C LEU A 4 30.93 -21.08 8.49
N ASP A 5 31.74 -21.92 9.13
CA ASP A 5 33.17 -22.07 8.80
C ASP A 5 33.39 -22.52 7.35
N GLU A 6 32.57 -23.46 6.88
CA GLU A 6 32.65 -23.97 5.50
C GLU A 6 32.30 -22.88 4.49
N ILE A 7 31.24 -22.10 4.73
CA ILE A 7 30.81 -21.01 3.86
C ILE A 7 31.84 -19.88 3.84
N ALA A 8 32.23 -19.36 5.01
CA ALA A 8 33.19 -18.28 5.11
C ALA A 8 34.56 -18.68 4.54
N GLY A 9 35.01 -19.90 4.82
CA GLY A 9 36.25 -20.44 4.27
C GLY A 9 36.19 -20.62 2.75
N ALA A 10 35.03 -20.98 2.19
CA ALA A 10 34.84 -21.08 0.75
C ALA A 10 34.90 -19.71 0.07
N ILE A 11 34.18 -18.72 0.59
CA ILE A 11 34.22 -17.34 0.09
C ILE A 11 35.67 -16.80 0.12
N GLY A 12 36.40 -17.03 1.22
CA GLY A 12 37.81 -16.63 1.32
C GLY A 12 38.75 -17.29 0.29
N ARG A 13 38.32 -18.38 -0.34
CA ARG A 13 39.03 -19.06 -1.45
C ARG A 13 38.49 -18.65 -2.84
N GLY A 14 37.58 -17.69 -2.92
CA GLY A 14 36.99 -17.21 -4.17
C GLY A 14 35.83 -18.07 -4.71
N ALA A 15 35.20 -18.88 -3.86
CA ALA A 15 34.00 -19.63 -4.24
C ALA A 15 32.80 -18.71 -4.46
N GLN A 16 31.87 -19.12 -5.33
CA GLN A 16 30.60 -18.44 -5.54
C GLN A 16 29.45 -19.30 -5.02
N ILE A 17 28.56 -18.69 -4.25
CA ILE A 17 27.48 -19.38 -3.55
C ILE A 17 26.15 -19.03 -4.19
N THR A 18 25.39 -20.05 -4.61
CA THR A 18 23.96 -19.89 -4.86
C THR A 18 23.18 -20.24 -3.61
N LEU A 19 22.30 -19.33 -3.17
CA LEU A 19 21.41 -19.54 -2.03
C LEU A 19 20.10 -20.18 -2.49
N VAL A 20 19.65 -21.21 -1.77
CA VAL A 20 18.31 -21.81 -1.87
C VAL A 20 17.62 -21.66 -0.52
N LEU A 21 16.60 -20.81 -0.46
CA LEU A 21 15.97 -20.38 0.79
C LEU A 21 14.53 -20.91 0.88
N GLY A 22 14.17 -21.51 2.01
CA GLY A 22 12.82 -22.02 2.27
C GLY A 22 12.11 -21.34 3.44
N ALA A 23 10.87 -21.77 3.69
CA ALA A 23 9.92 -21.06 4.57
C ALA A 23 10.35 -21.06 6.04
N GLY A 24 11.25 -21.96 6.45
CA GLY A 24 11.85 -21.93 7.78
C GLY A 24 12.68 -20.67 8.04
N LEU A 25 13.15 -19.99 6.99
CA LEU A 25 13.91 -18.74 7.11
C LEU A 25 13.03 -17.54 7.50
N THR A 26 11.78 -17.50 7.03
CA THR A 26 10.87 -16.36 7.21
C THR A 26 9.90 -16.55 8.36
N GLN A 27 9.90 -17.72 9.00
CA GLN A 27 9.23 -17.94 10.27
C GLN A 27 9.96 -17.24 11.43
N PRO A 28 9.24 -16.70 12.43
CA PRO A 28 7.79 -16.73 12.58
C PRO A 28 7.05 -15.57 11.88
N ALA A 29 7.75 -14.67 11.18
CA ALA A 29 7.15 -13.47 10.58
C ALA A 29 6.05 -13.84 9.56
N VAL A 30 6.30 -14.85 8.72
CA VAL A 30 5.29 -15.47 7.86
C VAL A 30 4.92 -16.84 8.43
N PRO A 31 3.62 -17.16 8.61
CA PRO A 31 3.21 -18.45 9.14
C PRO A 31 3.69 -19.63 8.28
N GLY A 32 4.15 -20.69 8.93
CA GLY A 32 4.41 -21.98 8.28
C GLY A 32 3.12 -22.69 7.85
N LEU A 33 3.24 -23.91 7.31
CA LEU A 33 2.11 -24.67 6.76
C LEU A 33 0.93 -24.84 7.73
N THR A 34 1.21 -25.12 9.01
CA THR A 34 0.16 -25.24 10.03
C THR A 34 -0.64 -23.95 10.17
N GLY A 35 0.04 -22.79 10.23
CA GLY A 35 -0.65 -21.50 10.32
C GLY A 35 -1.41 -21.12 9.05
N ILE A 36 -0.94 -21.55 7.88
CA ILE A 36 -1.68 -21.37 6.61
C ILE A 36 -2.95 -22.24 6.61
N VAL A 37 -2.88 -23.47 7.09
CA VAL A 37 -4.06 -24.35 7.24
C VAL A 37 -5.08 -23.75 8.22
N GLU A 38 -4.63 -23.17 9.34
CA GLU A 38 -5.50 -22.45 10.28
C GLU A 38 -6.11 -21.17 9.67
N LEU A 39 -5.37 -20.46 8.80
CA LEU A 39 -5.91 -19.35 8.01
C LEU A 39 -6.98 -19.82 7.03
N ALA A 40 -6.77 -20.98 6.38
CA ALA A 40 -7.76 -21.56 5.48
C ALA A 40 -9.05 -21.97 6.22
N ASP A 41 -8.94 -22.52 7.43
CA ASP A 41 -10.10 -22.82 8.28
C ASP A 41 -10.87 -21.53 8.63
N ARG A 42 -10.16 -20.46 9.01
CA ARG A 42 -10.79 -19.16 9.32
C ARG A 42 -11.45 -18.53 8.10
N TYR A 43 -10.81 -18.63 6.93
CA TYR A 43 -11.39 -18.18 5.67
C TYR A 43 -12.69 -18.94 5.38
N ALA A 44 -12.68 -20.27 5.50
CA ALA A 44 -13.85 -21.11 5.27
C ALA A 44 -15.00 -20.85 6.27
N ALA A 45 -14.68 -20.60 7.55
CA ALA A 45 -15.69 -20.27 8.55
C ALA A 45 -16.30 -18.88 8.35
N GLY A 46 -15.56 -17.94 7.75
CA GLY A 46 -16.03 -16.59 7.43
C GLY A 46 -16.79 -16.49 6.11
N LEU A 47 -16.86 -17.57 5.32
CA LEU A 47 -17.62 -17.60 4.07
C LEU A 47 -19.11 -17.74 4.35
N GLY A 48 -19.92 -16.93 3.66
CA GLY A 48 -21.39 -17.04 3.67
C GLY A 48 -21.91 -18.17 2.79
N ASP A 49 -21.33 -19.37 2.88
CA ASP A 49 -21.63 -20.53 2.02
C ASP A 49 -22.36 -21.67 2.75
N ASP A 50 -23.11 -21.33 3.79
CA ASP A 50 -23.79 -22.29 4.68
C ASP A 50 -22.84 -23.34 5.31
N GLY A 51 -21.52 -23.09 5.30
CA GLY A 51 -20.49 -23.96 5.87
C GLY A 51 -20.04 -25.09 4.94
N GLU A 52 -20.37 -25.07 3.65
CA GLU A 52 -20.01 -26.11 2.68
C GLU A 52 -18.50 -26.32 2.60
N LEU A 53 -17.72 -25.24 2.45
CA LEU A 53 -16.26 -25.34 2.38
C LEU A 53 -15.68 -25.86 3.69
N THR A 54 -16.19 -25.37 4.82
CA THR A 54 -15.77 -25.81 6.16
C THR A 54 -15.95 -27.32 6.31
N GLN A 55 -17.10 -27.86 5.91
CA GLN A 55 -17.36 -29.30 5.96
C GLN A 55 -16.40 -30.09 5.04
N ALA A 56 -16.15 -29.60 3.83
CA ALA A 56 -15.23 -30.25 2.90
C ALA A 56 -13.78 -30.27 3.40
N LEU A 57 -13.33 -29.20 4.07
CA LEU A 57 -12.01 -29.13 4.70
C LEU A 57 -11.89 -30.06 5.92
N HIS A 58 -12.96 -30.20 6.71
CA HIS A 58 -13.01 -31.17 7.80
C HIS A 58 -12.94 -32.61 7.28
N GLN A 59 -13.74 -32.95 6.26
CA GLN A 59 -13.71 -34.28 5.65
C GLN A 59 -12.32 -34.62 5.11
N ALA A 60 -11.67 -33.69 4.40
CA ALA A 60 -10.32 -33.91 3.88
C ALA A 60 -9.28 -34.15 5.00
N ARG A 61 -9.44 -33.50 6.16
CA ARG A 61 -8.59 -33.72 7.34
C ARG A 61 -8.87 -35.07 8.01
N GLU A 62 -10.13 -35.48 8.08
CA GLU A 62 -10.54 -36.79 8.61
C GLU A 62 -10.01 -37.95 7.75
N GLU A 63 -10.07 -37.81 6.41
CA GLU A 63 -9.58 -38.81 5.46
C GLU A 63 -8.06 -39.05 5.57
N LEU A 64 -7.28 -38.00 5.88
CA LEU A 64 -5.84 -38.11 6.12
C LEU A 64 -5.51 -38.67 7.52
N GLY A 65 -6.42 -38.52 8.48
CA GLY A 65 -6.26 -38.96 9.85
C GLY A 65 -5.41 -38.02 10.74
N PRO A 66 -5.38 -38.28 12.07
CA PRO A 66 -4.81 -37.36 13.06
C PRO A 66 -3.27 -37.29 13.07
N GLN A 67 -2.59 -38.19 12.35
CA GLN A 67 -1.13 -38.25 12.26
C GLN A 67 -0.59 -37.67 10.94
N ALA A 68 -1.48 -37.06 10.13
CA ALA A 68 -1.12 -36.48 8.85
C ALA A 68 -0.10 -35.35 9.02
N ALA A 69 0.91 -35.32 8.15
CA ALA A 69 1.89 -34.25 8.16
C ALA A 69 1.23 -32.92 7.71
N PRO A 70 1.66 -31.75 8.22
CA PRO A 70 1.08 -30.45 7.85
C PRO A 70 1.02 -30.19 6.33
N ILE A 71 2.00 -30.71 5.59
CA ILE A 71 2.02 -30.61 4.11
C ILE A 71 0.92 -31.44 3.44
N GLU A 72 0.58 -32.61 3.96
CA GLU A 72 -0.48 -33.45 3.40
C GLU A 72 -1.84 -32.76 3.56
N VAL A 73 -2.06 -32.15 4.73
CA VAL A 73 -3.26 -31.36 5.03
C VAL A 73 -3.31 -30.12 4.13
N TYR A 74 -2.22 -29.37 4.01
CA TYR A 74 -2.13 -28.22 3.10
C TYR A 74 -2.47 -28.59 1.65
N LEU A 75 -1.88 -29.67 1.12
CA LEU A 75 -2.14 -30.14 -0.24
C LEU A 75 -3.60 -30.60 -0.41
N ALA A 76 -4.17 -31.27 0.59
CA ALA A 76 -5.58 -31.64 0.57
C ALA A 76 -6.48 -30.40 0.57
N TYR A 77 -6.14 -29.37 1.35
CA TYR A 77 -6.90 -28.12 1.40
C TYR A 77 -6.87 -27.41 0.06
N ARG A 78 -5.70 -27.32 -0.59
CA ARG A 78 -5.60 -26.76 -1.95
C ARG A 78 -6.46 -27.50 -2.96
N ARG A 79 -6.49 -28.83 -2.91
CA ARG A 79 -7.36 -29.65 -3.78
C ARG A 79 -8.83 -29.36 -3.51
N VAL A 80 -9.24 -29.26 -2.24
CA VAL A 80 -10.62 -28.92 -1.87
C VAL A 80 -11.01 -27.53 -2.37
N PHE A 81 -10.18 -26.51 -2.15
CA PHE A 81 -10.42 -25.15 -2.65
C PHE A 81 -10.52 -25.13 -4.17
N THR A 82 -9.62 -25.82 -4.88
CA THR A 82 -9.65 -25.92 -6.33
C THR A 82 -10.92 -26.59 -6.84
N ALA A 83 -11.37 -27.66 -6.18
CA ALA A 83 -12.55 -28.43 -6.60
C ALA A 83 -13.88 -27.75 -6.26
N ARG A 84 -13.97 -27.09 -5.11
CA ARG A 84 -15.22 -26.49 -4.59
C ARG A 84 -15.37 -25.02 -4.97
N ARG A 85 -14.27 -24.33 -5.25
CA ARG A 85 -14.22 -22.90 -5.54
C ARG A 85 -13.42 -22.66 -6.81
N SER A 86 -12.26 -22.02 -6.69
CA SER A 86 -11.31 -21.82 -7.76
C SER A 86 -9.88 -21.91 -7.20
N PRO A 87 -8.88 -22.23 -8.04
CA PRO A 87 -7.48 -22.17 -7.64
C PRO A 87 -7.08 -20.83 -6.99
N GLY A 88 -7.65 -19.72 -7.47
CA GLY A 88 -7.33 -18.38 -7.01
C GLY A 88 -7.87 -18.00 -5.63
N GLU A 89 -8.83 -18.75 -5.08
CA GLU A 89 -9.33 -18.50 -3.72
C GLU A 89 -8.32 -18.89 -2.64
N PHE A 90 -7.56 -19.96 -2.88
CA PHE A 90 -6.51 -20.34 -1.95
C PHE A 90 -5.35 -19.32 -1.95
N ASP A 91 -5.13 -18.60 -3.05
CA ASP A 91 -4.17 -17.50 -3.10
C ASP A 91 -4.50 -16.41 -2.09
N VAL A 92 -5.78 -16.14 -1.82
CA VAL A 92 -6.21 -15.14 -0.82
C VAL A 92 -5.74 -15.57 0.57
N VAL A 93 -5.83 -16.86 0.91
CA VAL A 93 -5.32 -17.40 2.17
C VAL A 93 -3.80 -17.19 2.26
N ALA A 94 -3.07 -17.47 1.18
CA ALA A 94 -1.64 -17.28 1.12
C ALA A 94 -1.21 -15.81 1.21
N GLN A 95 -1.95 -14.91 0.56
CA GLN A 95 -1.76 -13.47 0.65
C GLN A 95 -1.93 -12.99 2.09
N GLN A 96 -2.97 -13.45 2.78
CA GLN A 96 -3.18 -13.12 4.19
C GLN A 96 -2.07 -13.69 5.08
N ALA A 97 -1.50 -14.86 4.74
CA ALA A 97 -0.33 -15.38 5.44
C ALA A 97 0.90 -14.48 5.28
N VAL A 98 1.16 -13.95 4.08
CA VAL A 98 2.24 -12.97 3.87
C VAL A 98 1.97 -11.66 4.61
N LEU A 99 0.75 -11.13 4.54
CA LEU A 99 0.36 -9.90 5.21
C LEU A 99 0.45 -10.01 6.75
N ALA A 100 0.45 -11.22 7.31
CA ALA A 100 0.71 -11.41 8.74
C ALA A 100 2.12 -10.93 9.16
N GLY A 101 3.08 -10.93 8.24
CA GLY A 101 4.43 -10.37 8.44
C GLY A 101 4.51 -8.85 8.30
N TYR A 102 3.40 -8.18 7.92
CA TYR A 102 3.31 -6.74 7.77
C TYR A 102 2.68 -6.10 9.04
N ARG A 103 3.53 -5.56 9.91
CA ARG A 103 3.21 -5.07 11.27
C ARG A 103 3.22 -3.55 11.36
N ALA A 104 2.31 -2.89 10.65
CA ALA A 104 2.13 -1.45 10.79
C ALA A 104 1.35 -1.11 12.08
N PRO A 105 1.83 -0.15 12.90
CA PRO A 105 1.13 0.30 14.11
C PRO A 105 -0.22 0.99 13.83
N ASP A 106 -0.35 1.61 12.66
CA ASP A 106 -1.56 2.27 12.19
C ASP A 106 -1.83 1.82 10.76
N LEU A 107 -2.71 0.82 10.59
CA LEU A 107 -3.10 0.30 9.28
C LEU A 107 -3.72 1.38 8.38
N ALA A 108 -4.40 2.38 8.95
CA ALA A 108 -5.01 3.47 8.19
C ALA A 108 -3.98 4.39 7.51
N ALA A 109 -2.73 4.37 7.98
CA ALA A 109 -1.61 5.09 7.39
C ALA A 109 -0.84 4.27 6.33
N THR A 110 -1.31 3.06 5.99
CA THR A 110 -0.62 2.15 5.08
C THR A 110 -1.38 1.97 3.75
N PRO A 111 -0.75 1.36 2.73
CA PRO A 111 -1.48 0.95 1.54
C PRO A 111 -2.64 -0.02 1.82
N LEU A 112 -2.63 -0.73 2.95
CA LEU A 112 -3.69 -1.65 3.39
C LEU A 112 -4.86 -0.96 4.10
N ALA A 113 -4.87 0.38 4.20
CA ALA A 113 -5.90 1.12 4.93
C ALA A 113 -7.35 0.78 4.54
N THR A 114 -7.57 0.41 3.27
CA THR A 114 -8.88 0.02 2.72
C THR A 114 -8.94 -1.44 2.28
N HIS A 115 -7.88 -2.21 2.53
CA HIS A 115 -7.83 -3.61 2.17
C HIS A 115 -8.48 -4.46 3.27
N GLY A 116 -9.63 -5.04 2.95
CA GLY A 116 -10.33 -5.95 3.86
C GLY A 116 -9.58 -7.27 4.02
N ILE A 117 -9.77 -7.92 5.17
CA ILE A 117 -9.33 -9.30 5.34
C ILE A 117 -10.05 -10.18 4.31
N TRP A 118 -9.33 -11.13 3.73
CA TRP A 118 -9.82 -12.03 2.67
C TRP A 118 -10.13 -11.35 1.34
N GLN A 119 -9.70 -10.11 1.13
CA GLN A 119 -9.66 -9.52 -0.20
C GLN A 119 -8.39 -9.95 -0.92
N ARG A 120 -8.48 -10.12 -2.24
CA ARG A 120 -7.32 -10.42 -3.07
C ARG A 120 -6.44 -9.16 -3.19
N VAL A 121 -5.14 -9.33 -2.97
CA VAL A 121 -4.15 -8.28 -3.21
C VAL A 121 -3.82 -8.27 -4.70
N ASP A 122 -4.08 -7.14 -5.35
CA ASP A 122 -3.71 -6.91 -6.75
C ASP A 122 -2.25 -6.43 -6.89
N LEU A 123 -1.79 -6.31 -8.14
CA LEU A 123 -0.43 -5.85 -8.47
C LEU A 123 -0.08 -4.54 -7.75
N ARG A 124 -0.92 -3.52 -7.87
CA ARG A 124 -0.61 -2.16 -7.42
C ARG A 124 -0.63 -2.07 -5.90
N LEU A 125 -1.60 -2.70 -5.25
CA LEU A 125 -1.65 -2.77 -3.80
C LEU A 125 -0.45 -3.53 -3.27
N GLY A 126 -0.17 -4.71 -3.82
CA GLY A 126 0.94 -5.56 -3.40
C GLY A 126 2.29 -4.84 -3.54
N GLU A 127 2.54 -4.15 -4.64
CA GLU A 127 3.75 -3.35 -4.84
C GLU A 127 3.88 -2.22 -3.80
N ARG A 128 2.79 -1.51 -3.48
CA ARG A 128 2.83 -0.46 -2.46
C ARG A 128 3.14 -1.01 -1.08
N VAL A 129 2.55 -2.15 -0.71
CA VAL A 129 2.80 -2.83 0.58
C VAL A 129 4.24 -3.32 0.66
N GLU A 130 4.74 -3.96 -0.39
CA GLU A 130 6.13 -4.43 -0.48
C GLU A 130 7.13 -3.28 -0.37
N ASN A 131 6.83 -2.13 -0.99
CA ASN A 131 7.67 -0.93 -0.91
C ASN A 131 7.51 -0.13 0.39
N SER A 132 6.58 -0.52 1.27
CA SER A 132 6.41 0.06 2.60
C SER A 132 7.35 -0.63 3.60
N LEU A 133 8.66 -0.49 3.36
CA LEU A 133 9.74 -1.28 3.96
C LEU A 133 9.77 -1.27 5.49
N ASP A 134 9.29 -0.19 6.11
CA ASP A 134 9.39 0.04 7.56
C ASP A 134 8.50 -0.90 8.39
N TRP A 135 7.47 -1.47 7.77
CA TRP A 135 6.43 -2.21 8.48
C TRP A 135 6.58 -3.72 8.38
N TRP A 136 7.55 -4.22 7.62
CA TRP A 136 7.80 -5.64 7.52
C TRP A 136 8.60 -6.15 8.72
N GLU A 137 8.06 -7.18 9.36
CA GLU A 137 8.79 -7.97 10.34
C GLU A 137 9.82 -8.82 9.60
N LEU A 138 11.10 -8.61 9.91
CA LEU A 138 12.21 -9.35 9.31
C LEU A 138 13.00 -10.05 10.40
N PRO A 139 13.06 -11.40 10.36
CA PRO A 139 13.97 -12.18 11.20
C PRO A 139 15.43 -11.71 11.06
N PRO A 140 16.24 -11.78 12.12
CA PRO A 140 17.65 -11.41 12.10
C PRO A 140 18.45 -12.00 10.93
N GLY A 141 18.23 -13.26 10.60
CA GLY A 141 18.87 -13.98 9.50
C GLY A 141 18.48 -13.41 8.14
N VAL A 142 17.19 -13.10 7.94
CA VAL A 142 16.71 -12.43 6.72
C VAL A 142 17.34 -11.04 6.56
N ARG A 143 17.42 -10.26 7.65
CA ARG A 143 18.14 -8.96 7.64
C ARG A 143 19.63 -9.12 7.31
N ALA A 144 20.26 -10.20 7.79
CA ALA A 144 21.65 -10.49 7.48
C ALA A 144 21.86 -10.90 6.02
N ILE A 145 20.97 -11.73 5.46
CA ILE A 145 20.96 -12.07 4.03
C ILE A 145 20.83 -10.81 3.17
N GLY A 146 19.87 -9.93 3.48
CA GLY A 146 19.70 -8.68 2.74
C GLY A 146 20.98 -7.85 2.67
N ARG A 147 21.75 -7.79 3.78
CA ARG A 147 23.06 -7.14 3.84
C ARG A 147 24.13 -7.88 3.03
N LEU A 148 24.21 -9.21 3.16
CA LEU A 148 25.16 -10.04 2.40
C LEU A 148 24.98 -9.84 0.90
N LEU A 149 23.75 -9.93 0.41
CA LEU A 149 23.42 -9.75 -1.01
C LEU A 149 23.68 -8.32 -1.50
N ALA A 150 23.43 -7.32 -0.65
CA ALA A 150 23.64 -5.91 -0.99
C ALA A 150 25.11 -5.48 -1.08
N TRP A 151 25.97 -6.07 -0.25
CA TRP A 151 27.37 -5.65 -0.11
C TRP A 151 28.38 -6.63 -0.71
N ARG A 152 27.98 -7.88 -0.95
CA ARG A 152 28.83 -8.96 -1.47
C ARG A 152 28.15 -9.75 -2.62
N PRO A 153 27.47 -9.10 -3.58
CA PRO A 153 26.66 -9.81 -4.60
C PRO A 153 27.47 -10.84 -5.39
N ASP A 154 28.73 -10.54 -5.72
CA ASP A 154 29.61 -11.42 -6.52
C ASP A 154 29.88 -12.77 -5.82
N GLU A 155 29.93 -12.77 -4.49
CA GLU A 155 30.18 -13.99 -3.70
C GLU A 155 28.90 -14.83 -3.56
N PHE A 156 27.74 -14.20 -3.73
CA PHE A 156 26.42 -14.82 -3.66
C PHE A 156 25.78 -14.90 -5.04
N GLY A 157 26.49 -15.50 -6.00
CA GLY A 157 25.94 -15.85 -7.32
C GLY A 157 25.56 -14.62 -8.15
N ASN A 158 26.29 -13.52 -8.00
CA ASN A 158 26.00 -12.20 -8.60
C ASN A 158 24.61 -11.68 -8.21
N GLY A 159 24.19 -11.92 -6.95
CA GLY A 159 22.89 -11.50 -6.43
C GLY A 159 21.72 -12.37 -6.87
N VAL A 160 21.95 -13.59 -7.36
CA VAL A 160 20.88 -14.56 -7.69
C VAL A 160 20.55 -15.41 -6.47
N VAL A 161 19.27 -15.38 -6.07
CA VAL A 161 18.71 -16.16 -4.96
C VAL A 161 17.55 -16.99 -5.47
N LEU A 162 17.52 -18.27 -5.09
CA LEU A 162 16.38 -19.15 -5.34
C LEU A 162 15.60 -19.32 -4.04
N THR A 163 14.27 -19.22 -4.10
CA THR A 163 13.44 -19.43 -2.92
C THR A 163 12.15 -20.19 -3.21
N THR A 164 11.74 -21.05 -2.27
CA THR A 164 10.42 -21.67 -2.26
C THR A 164 9.39 -20.83 -1.48
N ASN A 165 9.80 -19.68 -0.96
CA ASN A 165 8.92 -18.76 -0.27
C ASN A 165 8.11 -17.97 -1.29
N PHE A 166 6.87 -17.69 -0.96
CA PHE A 166 6.03 -16.80 -1.76
C PHE A 166 6.04 -15.35 -1.22
N ASP A 167 6.56 -15.13 -0.01
CA ASP A 167 6.70 -13.82 0.63
C ASP A 167 7.88 -12.99 0.06
N PRO A 168 7.87 -11.65 0.20
CA PRO A 168 8.90 -10.77 -0.35
C PRO A 168 10.01 -10.40 0.65
N LEU A 169 10.18 -11.13 1.77
CA LEU A 169 10.99 -10.63 2.88
C LEU A 169 12.49 -10.50 2.55
N VAL A 170 13.00 -11.31 1.62
CA VAL A 170 14.40 -11.21 1.14
C VAL A 170 14.60 -9.92 0.37
N GLU A 171 13.70 -9.58 -0.53
CA GLU A 171 13.73 -8.36 -1.33
C GLU A 171 13.56 -7.13 -0.46
N VAL A 172 12.62 -7.16 0.48
CA VAL A 172 12.44 -6.08 1.47
C VAL A 172 13.74 -5.88 2.27
N ALA A 173 14.38 -6.96 2.72
CA ALA A 173 15.65 -6.87 3.45
C ALA A 173 16.79 -6.27 2.61
N VAL A 174 16.88 -6.59 1.32
CA VAL A 174 17.83 -5.96 0.40
C VAL A 174 17.49 -4.48 0.19
N ARG A 175 16.24 -4.13 -0.07
CA ARG A 175 15.81 -2.74 -0.29
C ARG A 175 16.01 -1.86 0.92
N LEU A 176 15.89 -2.41 2.13
CA LEU A 176 16.24 -1.71 3.37
C LEU A 176 17.71 -1.29 3.44
N THR A 177 18.60 -1.87 2.63
CA THR A 177 20.01 -1.44 2.51
C THR A 177 20.21 -0.30 1.49
N GLY A 178 19.14 0.12 0.80
CA GLY A 178 19.19 1.08 -0.30
C GLY A 178 19.56 0.46 -1.66
N ARG A 179 19.73 -0.86 -1.74
CA ARG A 179 19.98 -1.59 -2.99
C ARG A 179 18.69 -2.04 -3.67
N GLN A 180 18.77 -2.30 -4.97
CA GLN A 180 17.63 -2.78 -5.75
C GLN A 180 17.49 -4.30 -5.63
N ALA A 181 16.25 -4.75 -5.49
CA ALA A 181 15.88 -6.15 -5.56
C ALA A 181 14.61 -6.31 -6.39
N VAL A 182 14.56 -7.38 -7.20
CA VAL A 182 13.41 -7.73 -8.04
C VAL A 182 12.93 -9.14 -7.71
N SER A 183 11.62 -9.27 -7.57
CA SER A 183 10.93 -10.56 -7.42
C SER A 183 10.71 -11.14 -8.82
N VAL A 184 11.13 -12.38 -9.02
CA VAL A 184 11.04 -13.10 -10.29
C VAL A 184 10.25 -14.38 -10.06
N PRO A 185 8.91 -14.35 -10.19
CA PRO A 185 8.11 -15.56 -10.17
C PRO A 185 8.53 -16.47 -11.33
N VAL A 186 8.57 -17.77 -11.05
CA VAL A 186 8.86 -18.80 -12.03
C VAL A 186 7.56 -19.51 -12.38
N ASP A 187 7.29 -19.75 -13.67
CA ASP A 187 6.09 -20.48 -14.12
C ASP A 187 6.17 -21.98 -13.75
N ALA A 188 5.06 -22.71 -13.93
CA ALA A 188 5.02 -24.16 -13.66
C ALA A 188 6.00 -24.99 -14.52
N ALA A 189 6.54 -24.41 -15.60
CA ALA A 189 7.55 -25.02 -16.47
C ALA A 189 8.99 -24.61 -16.10
N GLY A 190 9.19 -23.91 -14.97
CA GLY A 190 10.50 -23.47 -14.50
C GLY A 190 11.06 -22.24 -15.24
N ARG A 191 10.23 -21.53 -16.03
CA ARG A 191 10.67 -20.36 -16.81
C ARG A 191 10.38 -19.07 -16.03
N PRO A 192 11.35 -18.16 -15.92
CA PRO A 192 11.12 -16.87 -15.26
C PRO A 192 10.28 -15.94 -16.16
N ASP A 193 9.33 -15.23 -15.55
CA ASP A 193 8.40 -14.32 -16.26
C ASP A 193 9.08 -13.07 -16.86
N ARG A 194 10.30 -12.75 -16.42
CA ARG A 194 11.11 -11.66 -16.94
C ARG A 194 12.59 -12.02 -16.93
N ARG A 195 13.34 -11.54 -17.92
CA ARG A 195 14.79 -11.48 -17.83
C ARG A 195 15.19 -10.26 -17.00
N PRO A 196 16.19 -10.38 -16.12
CA PRO A 196 16.63 -9.28 -15.26
C PRO A 196 17.20 -8.11 -16.10
N GLU A 197 16.86 -6.89 -15.69
CA GLU A 197 17.41 -5.65 -16.24
C GLU A 197 18.30 -4.98 -15.18
N GLY A 198 19.54 -4.65 -15.56
CA GLY A 198 20.46 -3.81 -14.78
C GLY A 198 21.58 -4.57 -14.06
N ASP A 199 22.79 -4.01 -14.15
CA ASP A 199 23.97 -4.45 -13.39
C ASP A 199 23.79 -4.16 -11.89
N GLY A 200 24.15 -5.11 -11.03
CA GLY A 200 24.10 -4.97 -9.56
C GLY A 200 22.72 -5.11 -8.88
N THR A 201 21.67 -5.54 -9.58
CA THR A 201 20.34 -5.81 -8.97
C THR A 201 20.25 -7.23 -8.42
N VAL A 202 19.78 -7.37 -7.18
CA VAL A 202 19.53 -8.69 -6.57
C VAL A 202 18.24 -9.29 -7.16
N GLN A 203 18.30 -10.55 -7.55
CA GLN A 203 17.20 -11.27 -8.19
C GLN A 203 16.75 -12.42 -7.30
N VAL A 204 15.49 -12.39 -6.89
CA VAL A 204 14.90 -13.42 -6.05
C VAL A 204 13.91 -14.22 -6.89
N PHE A 205 14.27 -15.46 -7.21
CA PHE A 205 13.45 -16.37 -8.02
C PHE A 205 12.51 -17.17 -7.11
N HIS A 206 11.19 -16.96 -7.26
CA HIS A 206 10.17 -17.64 -6.47
C HIS A 206 9.65 -18.89 -7.17
N LEU A 207 10.15 -20.04 -6.73
CA LEU A 207 9.94 -21.33 -7.40
C LEU A 207 8.52 -21.89 -7.19
N HIS A 208 7.85 -21.50 -6.12
CA HIS A 208 6.46 -21.91 -5.82
C HIS A 208 5.45 -20.81 -6.13
N GLY A 209 5.84 -19.82 -6.93
CA GLY A 209 5.03 -18.64 -7.21
C GLY A 209 5.20 -17.56 -6.14
N PHE A 210 4.51 -16.43 -6.33
CA PHE A 210 4.72 -15.21 -5.55
C PHE A 210 3.40 -14.65 -5.04
N TRP A 211 3.39 -14.09 -3.83
CA TRP A 211 2.16 -13.73 -3.11
C TRP A 211 1.27 -12.71 -3.82
N ARG A 212 1.79 -11.93 -4.77
CA ARG A 212 1.02 -10.95 -5.54
C ARG A 212 1.28 -11.12 -7.04
N PRO A 213 0.38 -10.63 -7.90
CA PRO A 213 0.69 -10.49 -9.32
C PRO A 213 1.92 -9.59 -9.52
N VAL A 214 2.74 -9.91 -10.51
CA VAL A 214 3.87 -9.06 -10.98
C VAL A 214 3.62 -8.44 -12.35
N ASN A 215 2.49 -8.78 -12.99
CA ASN A 215 2.05 -8.26 -14.27
C ASN A 215 0.52 -8.09 -14.28
N GLU A 216 0.01 -7.01 -14.86
CA GLU A 216 -1.42 -6.71 -14.98
C GLU A 216 -2.20 -7.76 -15.78
N THR A 217 -1.53 -8.50 -16.67
CA THR A 217 -2.16 -9.56 -17.47
C THR A 217 -2.13 -10.94 -16.83
N ASP A 218 -1.45 -11.10 -15.69
CA ASP A 218 -1.32 -12.40 -15.05
C ASP A 218 -2.62 -12.80 -14.36
N ARG A 219 -3.28 -13.80 -14.93
CA ARG A 219 -4.52 -14.41 -14.41
C ARG A 219 -4.27 -15.82 -13.87
N SER A 220 -3.02 -16.24 -13.78
CA SER A 220 -2.65 -17.57 -13.31
C SER A 220 -2.82 -17.66 -11.78
N PRO A 221 -3.00 -18.86 -11.22
CA PRO A 221 -2.87 -19.06 -9.78
C PRO A 221 -1.50 -18.55 -9.31
N LEU A 222 -1.49 -17.78 -8.21
CA LEU A 222 -0.26 -17.15 -7.73
C LEU A 222 0.73 -18.15 -7.16
N LEU A 223 0.22 -19.28 -6.65
CA LEU A 223 1.02 -20.34 -6.07
C LEU A 223 1.00 -21.62 -6.92
N HIS A 224 2.16 -22.24 -7.07
CA HIS A 224 2.29 -23.55 -7.73
C HIS A 224 2.09 -24.69 -6.75
N ASP A 225 1.65 -25.85 -7.24
CA ASP A 225 1.61 -27.05 -6.42
C ASP A 225 3.03 -27.55 -6.12
N PRO A 226 3.41 -27.67 -4.84
CA PRO A 226 4.77 -28.03 -4.49
C PRO A 226 5.05 -29.53 -4.65
N VAL A 227 4.00 -30.34 -4.84
CA VAL A 227 4.11 -31.77 -5.12
C VAL A 227 3.30 -32.06 -6.38
N PRO A 228 3.93 -32.39 -7.51
CA PRO A 228 3.20 -32.78 -8.70
C PRO A 228 2.55 -34.15 -8.50
N THR A 229 1.26 -34.24 -8.79
CA THR A 229 0.54 -35.51 -8.93
C THR A 229 1.08 -36.26 -10.14
N VAL A 230 2.00 -37.19 -9.89
CA VAL A 230 2.55 -38.18 -10.83
C VAL A 230 3.49 -37.59 -11.90
N VAL A 231 4.71 -38.13 -11.91
CA VAL A 231 5.80 -37.97 -12.91
C VAL A 231 5.31 -37.48 -14.27
N SER A 232 5.47 -36.18 -14.54
CA SER A 232 5.31 -35.61 -15.87
C SER A 232 6.66 -35.11 -16.39
N SER A 233 6.88 -35.21 -17.70
CA SER A 233 8.04 -34.64 -18.40
C SER A 233 8.27 -33.16 -18.06
N SER A 234 7.23 -32.43 -17.66
CA SER A 234 7.26 -31.02 -17.26
C SER A 234 8.13 -30.75 -16.03
N ILE A 235 8.18 -31.65 -15.04
CA ILE A 235 9.03 -31.47 -13.84
C ILE A 235 10.51 -31.55 -14.24
N SER A 236 10.84 -32.49 -15.14
CA SER A 236 12.20 -32.64 -15.64
C SER A 236 12.66 -31.41 -16.43
N GLU A 237 11.75 -30.77 -17.17
CA GLU A 237 12.01 -29.51 -17.85
C GLU A 237 12.16 -28.34 -16.86
N ALA A 238 11.25 -28.21 -15.90
CA ALA A 238 11.29 -27.16 -14.88
C ALA A 238 12.56 -27.24 -14.00
N SER A 239 12.90 -28.44 -13.53
CA SER A 239 14.14 -28.68 -12.78
C SER A 239 15.39 -28.36 -13.61
N ARG A 240 15.36 -28.61 -14.92
CA ARG A 240 16.49 -28.27 -15.81
C ARG A 240 16.62 -26.76 -16.00
N ALA A 241 15.50 -26.06 -16.20
CA ALA A 241 15.49 -24.60 -16.29
C ALA A 241 15.97 -23.94 -14.98
N ILE A 242 15.51 -24.44 -13.82
CA ILE A 242 15.97 -23.94 -12.51
C ILE A 242 17.45 -24.28 -12.29
N ALA A 243 17.95 -25.41 -12.77
CA ALA A 243 19.37 -25.76 -12.68
C ALA A 243 20.28 -24.76 -13.44
N GLU A 244 19.79 -24.11 -14.50
CA GLU A 244 20.51 -23.06 -15.22
C GLU A 244 20.66 -21.77 -14.38
N LEU A 245 19.77 -21.52 -13.43
CA LEU A 245 19.86 -20.38 -12.50
C LEU A 245 20.90 -20.60 -11.40
N ILE A 246 21.33 -21.85 -11.18
CA ILE A 246 22.38 -22.17 -10.23
C ILE A 246 23.73 -21.85 -10.89
N THR A 247 24.30 -20.71 -10.53
CA THR A 247 25.57 -20.20 -11.09
C THR A 247 26.79 -20.54 -10.22
N GLY A 248 26.62 -20.59 -8.90
CA GLY A 248 27.70 -20.80 -7.93
C GLY A 248 28.31 -22.21 -7.99
N ASP A 249 29.57 -22.36 -7.58
CA ASP A 249 30.22 -23.68 -7.41
C ASP A 249 29.77 -24.39 -6.13
N ARG A 250 29.11 -23.65 -5.24
CA ARG A 250 28.46 -24.14 -4.03
C ARG A 250 27.00 -23.73 -4.00
N VAL A 251 26.15 -24.64 -3.53
CA VAL A 251 24.75 -24.36 -3.22
C VAL A 251 24.55 -24.50 -1.72
N VAL A 252 23.97 -23.48 -1.10
CA VAL A 252 23.65 -23.49 0.33
C VAL A 252 22.13 -23.49 0.48
N VAL A 253 21.60 -24.57 1.03
CA VAL A 253 20.16 -24.77 1.25
C VAL A 253 19.83 -24.50 2.71
N VAL A 254 18.92 -23.56 2.99
CA VAL A 254 18.54 -23.16 4.36
C VAL A 254 17.03 -22.97 4.46
N GLY A 255 16.43 -23.44 5.56
CA GLY A 255 15.00 -23.27 5.83
C GLY A 255 14.08 -24.08 4.92
N TYR A 256 14.62 -25.02 4.15
CA TYR A 256 13.89 -25.85 3.21
C TYR A 256 13.88 -27.32 3.65
N SER A 257 12.69 -27.93 3.66
CA SER A 257 12.40 -29.26 4.20
C SER A 257 12.78 -30.42 3.26
N GLY A 258 13.09 -30.13 1.99
CA GLY A 258 13.63 -31.13 1.06
C GLY A 258 12.59 -32.06 0.46
N TRP A 259 11.54 -31.50 -0.14
CA TRP A 259 10.52 -32.29 -0.85
C TRP A 259 11.09 -32.86 -2.15
N ASP A 260 10.45 -33.92 -2.67
CA ASP A 260 10.81 -34.43 -4.01
C ASP A 260 10.07 -33.58 -5.05
N ASP A 261 10.66 -32.42 -5.35
CA ASP A 261 10.06 -31.36 -6.14
C ASP A 261 11.07 -30.77 -7.13
N VAL A 262 10.72 -29.60 -7.70
CA VAL A 262 11.54 -28.90 -8.68
C VAL A 262 12.93 -28.51 -8.15
N VAL A 263 13.07 -28.25 -6.84
CA VAL A 263 14.35 -27.87 -6.19
C VAL A 263 15.28 -29.06 -6.15
N THR A 264 14.83 -30.18 -5.57
CA THR A 264 15.69 -31.38 -5.46
C THR A 264 15.99 -31.97 -6.83
N GLY A 265 15.06 -31.88 -7.78
CA GLY A 265 15.31 -32.18 -9.20
C GLY A 265 16.38 -31.28 -9.82
N ALA A 266 16.36 -29.96 -9.56
CA ALA A 266 17.36 -29.02 -10.07
C ALA A 266 18.76 -29.28 -9.50
N LEU A 267 18.85 -29.64 -8.21
CA LEU A 267 20.13 -30.01 -7.57
C LEU A 267 20.74 -31.28 -8.21
N ARG A 268 19.91 -32.28 -8.55
CA ARG A 268 20.36 -33.47 -9.28
C ARG A 268 20.82 -33.10 -10.69
N ALA A 269 20.04 -32.29 -11.40
CA ALA A 269 20.33 -31.88 -12.77
C ALA A 269 21.63 -31.08 -12.87
N VAL A 270 21.86 -30.10 -11.98
CA VAL A 270 23.10 -29.29 -12.01
C VAL A 270 24.33 -30.14 -11.71
N ARG A 271 24.25 -31.08 -10.77
CA ARG A 271 25.38 -31.95 -10.40
C ARG A 271 25.72 -32.99 -11.46
N ALA A 272 24.74 -33.39 -12.26
CA ALA A 272 24.99 -34.26 -13.42
C ALA A 272 25.82 -33.56 -14.51
N VAL A 273 25.79 -32.23 -14.57
CA VAL A 273 26.47 -31.43 -15.60
C VAL A 273 27.79 -30.82 -15.10
N ARG A 274 27.87 -30.43 -13.82
CA ARG A 274 29.07 -29.79 -13.25
C ARG A 274 29.28 -30.14 -11.76
N PRO A 275 30.54 -30.16 -11.28
CA PRO A 275 30.86 -30.52 -9.90
C PRO A 275 30.47 -29.42 -8.91
N VAL A 276 29.21 -29.38 -8.50
CA VAL A 276 28.67 -28.47 -7.48
C VAL A 276 28.66 -29.16 -6.12
N ARG A 277 29.09 -28.44 -5.07
CA ARG A 277 28.94 -28.91 -3.68
C ARG A 277 27.67 -28.33 -3.09
N VAL A 278 26.77 -29.22 -2.65
CA VAL A 278 25.50 -28.82 -2.00
C VAL A 278 25.65 -28.97 -0.50
N LEU A 279 25.51 -27.87 0.23
CA LEU A 279 25.54 -27.79 1.69
C LEU A 279 24.11 -27.57 2.19
N TRP A 280 23.63 -28.44 3.06
CA TRP A 280 22.23 -28.41 3.51
C TRP A 280 22.15 -28.19 5.01
N ALA A 281 21.62 -27.03 5.41
CA ALA A 281 21.34 -26.70 6.80
C ALA A 281 20.08 -27.42 7.27
N LEU A 282 20.19 -28.17 8.37
CA LEU A 282 19.06 -28.79 9.03
C LEU A 282 18.92 -28.15 10.41
N GLN A 283 17.71 -27.74 10.75
CA GLN A 283 17.41 -27.32 12.12
C GLN A 283 17.48 -28.51 13.09
N GLU A 284 17.09 -29.69 12.63
CA GLU A 284 17.10 -30.91 13.42
C GLU A 284 18.51 -31.47 13.67
N PRO A 285 18.72 -32.26 14.75
CA PRO A 285 20.01 -32.87 15.07
C PRO A 285 20.53 -33.88 14.03
N SER A 286 19.66 -34.34 13.12
CA SER A 286 20.02 -35.25 12.03
C SER A 286 19.07 -35.09 10.84
N ALA A 287 19.51 -35.55 9.67
CA ALA A 287 18.66 -35.59 8.49
C ALA A 287 17.52 -36.61 8.70
N PRO A 288 16.27 -36.27 8.38
CA PRO A 288 15.18 -37.24 8.35
C PRO A 288 15.57 -38.43 7.47
N PRO A 289 15.25 -39.69 7.86
CA PRO A 289 15.66 -40.89 7.12
C PRO A 289 15.31 -40.83 5.62
N ASP A 290 14.12 -40.35 5.28
CA ASP A 290 13.67 -40.24 3.88
C ASP A 290 14.43 -39.15 3.11
N LEU A 291 14.84 -38.06 3.76
CA LEU A 291 15.66 -37.02 3.14
C LEU A 291 17.09 -37.55 2.91
N ALA A 292 17.66 -38.23 3.90
CA ALA A 292 18.98 -38.85 3.82
C ALA A 292 19.03 -39.93 2.73
N ALA A 293 17.99 -40.78 2.62
CA ALA A 293 17.92 -41.79 1.57
C ALA A 293 17.81 -41.19 0.16
N ARG A 294 17.08 -40.08 0.00
CA ARG A 294 16.87 -39.44 -1.32
C ARG A 294 18.02 -38.57 -1.79
N LEU A 295 18.76 -37.93 -0.87
CA LEU A 295 19.76 -36.90 -1.19
C LEU A 295 21.14 -37.13 -0.55
N GLY A 296 21.35 -38.19 0.24
CA GLY A 296 22.57 -38.38 1.03
C GLY A 296 23.86 -38.39 0.21
N ASP A 297 23.83 -38.97 -1.00
CA ASP A 297 24.97 -38.94 -1.91
C ASP A 297 25.12 -37.59 -2.64
N LEU A 298 24.06 -36.78 -2.66
CA LEU A 298 23.96 -35.48 -3.34
C LEU A 298 24.48 -34.32 -2.49
N VAL A 299 24.21 -34.36 -1.18
CA VAL A 299 24.34 -33.20 -0.30
C VAL A 299 25.17 -33.52 0.93
N THR A 300 25.84 -32.50 1.47
CA THR A 300 26.46 -32.57 2.79
C THR A 300 25.52 -31.92 3.79
N PHE A 301 25.00 -32.71 4.74
CA PHE A 301 24.10 -32.22 5.78
C PHE A 301 24.87 -31.59 6.94
N PHE A 302 24.36 -30.45 7.42
CA PHE A 302 24.83 -29.76 8.62
C PHE A 302 23.67 -29.68 9.61
N PRO A 303 23.66 -30.52 10.66
CA PRO A 303 22.58 -30.54 11.65
C PRO A 303 22.67 -29.40 12.67
N GLY A 304 21.54 -29.09 13.31
CA GLY A 304 21.44 -28.11 14.38
C GLY A 304 21.77 -26.67 13.95
N VAL A 305 21.49 -26.32 12.70
CA VAL A 305 21.77 -24.98 12.16
C VAL A 305 20.56 -24.08 12.35
N ASP A 306 20.73 -23.05 13.18
CA ASP A 306 19.82 -21.91 13.25
C ASP A 306 20.16 -20.90 12.13
N ALA A 307 19.15 -20.51 11.35
CA ALA A 307 19.33 -19.61 10.21
C ALA A 307 19.68 -18.18 10.63
N ASP A 308 19.11 -17.70 11.74
CA ASP A 308 19.41 -16.38 12.29
C ASP A 308 20.87 -16.32 12.74
N GLU A 309 21.33 -17.32 13.50
CA GLU A 309 22.72 -17.41 13.94
C GLU A 309 23.70 -17.59 12.76
N LEU A 310 23.36 -18.45 11.80
CA LEU A 310 24.20 -18.69 10.62
C LEU A 310 24.47 -17.42 9.83
N PHE A 311 23.42 -16.70 9.43
CA PHE A 311 23.58 -15.56 8.54
C PHE A 311 24.07 -14.31 9.26
N THR A 312 23.68 -14.09 10.53
CA THR A 312 24.25 -12.99 11.33
C THR A 312 25.74 -13.21 11.57
N GLY A 313 26.13 -14.42 11.99
CA GLY A 313 27.54 -14.78 12.17
C GLY A 313 28.34 -14.71 10.87
N LEU A 314 27.75 -15.09 9.73
CA LEU A 314 28.40 -14.97 8.43
C LEU A 314 28.60 -13.49 8.03
N ALA A 315 27.60 -12.64 8.23
CA ALA A 315 27.71 -11.20 7.96
C ALA A 315 28.82 -10.56 8.80
N ASP A 316 28.89 -10.91 10.10
CA ASP A 316 29.94 -10.43 11.00
C ASP A 316 31.33 -10.94 10.56
N ARG A 317 31.42 -12.22 10.18
CA ARG A 317 32.69 -12.84 9.74
C ARG A 317 33.23 -12.22 8.45
N LEU A 318 32.33 -11.87 7.53
CA LEU A 318 32.67 -11.19 6.27
C LEU A 318 32.76 -9.66 6.43
N GLN A 319 32.62 -9.15 7.65
CA GLN A 319 32.69 -7.72 7.98
C GLN A 319 31.70 -6.87 7.17
N VAL A 320 30.53 -7.44 6.88
CA VAL A 320 29.46 -6.70 6.22
C VAL A 320 28.91 -5.65 7.19
N PRO A 321 28.73 -4.39 6.77
CA PRO A 321 28.29 -3.33 7.66
C PRO A 321 27.05 -3.70 8.48
N ALA A 322 27.19 -3.69 9.81
CA ALA A 322 26.09 -3.95 10.75
C ALA A 322 25.03 -2.85 10.70
N THR A 323 25.47 -1.61 10.50
CA THR A 323 24.63 -0.43 10.37
C THR A 323 24.49 -0.04 8.91
N VAL A 324 23.31 -0.31 8.36
CA VAL A 324 22.71 0.63 7.42
C VAL A 324 22.20 1.80 8.27
N PRO A 325 22.43 3.07 7.90
CA PRO A 325 21.71 4.16 8.54
C PRO A 325 20.22 3.87 8.37
N ARG A 326 19.55 3.49 9.46
CA ARG A 326 18.10 3.64 9.50
C ARG A 326 17.83 5.14 9.39
N PRO A 327 16.92 5.60 8.53
CA PRO A 327 16.10 6.71 8.95
C PRO A 327 15.39 6.21 10.20
N ASP A 328 15.77 6.70 11.38
CA ASP A 328 15.15 6.25 12.61
C ASP A 328 13.64 6.58 12.51
N PRO A 329 12.71 5.66 12.81
CA PRO A 329 11.28 5.95 12.64
C PRO A 329 10.79 7.09 13.56
N ARG A 330 11.52 7.41 14.65
CA ARG A 330 11.34 8.58 15.53
C ARG A 330 12.25 9.75 15.17
N ARG A 331 13.31 9.51 14.39
CA ARG A 331 14.00 10.51 13.58
C ARG A 331 13.62 10.32 12.12
N ARG A 332 12.38 10.69 11.78
CA ARG A 332 12.21 11.58 10.63
C ARG A 332 12.93 12.91 10.90
N VAL A 333 14.19 12.87 11.34
CA VAL A 333 15.18 13.89 11.02
C VAL A 333 15.62 13.49 9.62
N ARG A 334 14.71 13.72 8.69
CA ARG A 334 14.99 14.53 7.52
C ARG A 334 16.33 15.23 7.72
N HIS A 335 17.41 14.68 7.16
CA HIS A 335 18.75 15.20 7.31
C HIS A 335 18.71 16.68 6.93
N LEU A 336 18.80 17.56 7.92
CA LEU A 336 18.51 18.99 7.80
C LEU A 336 19.34 19.71 6.73
N ASP A 337 20.54 19.21 6.47
CA ASP A 337 21.44 19.76 5.44
C ASP A 337 21.19 19.10 4.06
N TRP A 338 20.82 17.83 4.01
CA TRP A 338 20.58 17.10 2.75
C TRP A 338 19.16 17.29 2.21
N GLU A 339 18.16 17.57 3.04
CA GLU A 339 16.87 18.01 2.54
C GLU A 339 16.93 19.40 1.90
N ARG A 340 17.79 20.27 2.45
CA ARG A 340 18.17 21.53 1.80
C ARG A 340 18.92 21.31 0.49
N GLU A 341 19.52 20.16 0.21
CA GLU A 341 20.23 19.89 -1.06
C GLU A 341 19.43 19.03 -2.05
N LEU A 342 18.54 18.12 -1.61
CA LEU A 342 17.79 17.17 -2.47
C LEU A 342 16.30 17.51 -2.65
N PHE A 343 15.59 17.96 -1.60
CA PHE A 343 14.31 18.67 -1.77
C PHE A 343 14.54 20.14 -2.14
N SER A 344 15.75 20.59 -1.86
CA SER A 344 16.54 21.64 -2.47
C SER A 344 16.80 21.58 -3.98
N GLN A 345 15.89 21.12 -4.84
CA GLN A 345 16.05 21.56 -6.23
C GLN A 345 15.89 23.09 -6.25
N PRO A 346 16.75 23.82 -6.96
CA PRO A 346 16.86 25.28 -6.87
C PRO A 346 15.59 25.94 -7.44
N GLY A 347 14.58 26.09 -6.59
CA GLY A 347 13.33 26.73 -6.98
C GLY A 347 12.24 26.56 -5.93
N ASN A 348 11.92 27.64 -5.21
CA ASN A 348 10.63 27.81 -4.51
C ASN A 348 9.47 27.98 -5.51
N ILE A 349 9.53 27.30 -6.66
CA ILE A 349 8.68 27.55 -7.81
C ILE A 349 7.93 26.26 -8.12
N ALA A 350 6.60 26.35 -8.08
CA ALA A 350 5.73 25.29 -8.55
C ALA A 350 6.02 24.98 -10.03
N PRO A 351 6.24 23.71 -10.42
CA PRO A 351 6.62 23.34 -11.78
C PRO A 351 5.50 23.66 -12.77
N ASP A 352 5.82 24.00 -14.01
CA ASP A 352 4.80 24.46 -14.98
C ASP A 352 3.88 23.33 -15.49
N GLY A 353 4.30 22.06 -15.39
CA GLY A 353 3.50 20.91 -15.81
C GLY A 353 2.57 20.38 -14.72
N VAL A 354 1.41 19.82 -15.13
CA VAL A 354 0.43 19.20 -14.23
C VAL A 354 0.99 17.97 -13.51
N LEU A 355 1.56 17.00 -14.23
CA LEU A 355 2.12 15.78 -13.62
C LEU A 355 3.28 16.08 -12.65
N PRO A 356 4.26 16.94 -12.99
CA PRO A 356 5.26 17.40 -12.04
C PRO A 356 4.67 18.06 -10.79
N LEU A 357 3.62 18.88 -10.94
CA LEU A 357 2.96 19.53 -9.80
C LEU A 357 2.32 18.51 -8.88
N LEU A 358 1.57 17.55 -9.43
CA LEU A 358 0.94 16.46 -8.64
C LEU A 358 1.99 15.65 -7.86
N ARG A 359 3.13 15.33 -8.47
CA ARG A 359 4.24 14.66 -7.78
C ARG A 359 4.82 15.51 -6.65
N GLN A 360 4.89 16.83 -6.80
CA GLN A 360 5.35 17.73 -5.75
C GLN A 360 4.33 17.85 -4.60
N LEU A 361 3.04 17.91 -4.93
CA LEU A 361 1.97 17.90 -3.94
C LEU A 361 2.00 16.62 -3.10
N GLU A 362 2.20 15.47 -3.73
CA GLU A 362 2.35 14.18 -3.05
C GLU A 362 3.60 14.14 -2.18
N ARG A 363 4.78 14.43 -2.75
CA ARG A 363 6.06 14.32 -2.05
C ARG A 363 6.25 15.32 -0.91
N ARG A 364 5.83 16.57 -1.10
CA ARG A 364 6.12 17.67 -0.16
C ARG A 364 4.98 17.94 0.81
N TYR A 365 3.73 17.79 0.36
CA TYR A 365 2.55 18.26 1.09
C TYR A 365 1.60 17.12 1.50
N GLY A 366 1.89 15.88 1.12
CA GLY A 366 1.16 14.68 1.55
C GLY A 366 -0.17 14.47 0.83
N TRP A 367 -0.34 15.02 -0.38
CA TRP A 367 -1.53 14.76 -1.20
C TRP A 367 -1.48 13.34 -1.76
N GLY A 368 -2.60 12.62 -1.75
CA GLY A 368 -2.64 11.28 -2.33
C GLY A 368 -3.07 11.34 -3.79
N VAL A 369 -2.34 10.71 -4.71
CA VAL A 369 -2.81 10.53 -6.08
C VAL A 369 -3.02 9.05 -6.35
N ASP A 370 -4.21 8.70 -6.83
CA ASP A 370 -4.57 7.32 -7.16
C ASP A 370 -4.99 7.24 -8.62
N TRP A 371 -4.04 6.78 -9.43
CA TRP A 371 -4.14 6.66 -10.88
C TRP A 371 -4.93 5.42 -11.27
N ALA A 372 -5.93 5.60 -12.13
CA ALA A 372 -6.66 4.46 -12.69
C ALA A 372 -5.83 3.65 -13.71
N GLY A 373 -4.79 4.25 -14.30
CA GLY A 373 -3.89 3.63 -15.27
C GLY A 373 -2.53 4.33 -15.27
N ASP A 374 -1.87 4.37 -16.43
CA ASP A 374 -0.64 5.15 -16.59
C ASP A 374 -0.86 6.63 -16.24
N PRO A 375 0.09 7.29 -15.53
CA PRO A 375 -0.04 8.70 -15.17
C PRO A 375 -0.19 9.61 -16.39
N GLN A 376 -1.37 10.21 -16.53
CA GLN A 376 -1.74 11.11 -17.63
C GLN A 376 -2.21 12.46 -17.05
N PRO A 377 -1.90 13.61 -17.66
CA PRO A 377 -2.38 14.90 -17.15
C PRO A 377 -3.91 14.99 -17.30
N PRO A 378 -4.68 15.23 -16.23
CA PRO A 378 -6.13 15.43 -16.36
C PRO A 378 -6.44 16.72 -17.12
N ARG A 379 -7.57 16.74 -17.82
CA ARG A 379 -8.15 17.94 -18.43
C ARG A 379 -9.29 18.52 -17.62
N LEU A 380 -9.92 17.70 -16.77
CA LEU A 380 -11.02 18.08 -15.91
C LEU A 380 -10.77 17.63 -14.47
N LEU A 381 -10.87 18.57 -13.54
CA LEU A 381 -10.95 18.32 -12.11
C LEU A 381 -12.42 18.38 -11.68
N PHE A 382 -12.99 17.23 -11.37
CA PHE A 382 -14.32 17.08 -10.81
C PHE A 382 -14.27 17.15 -9.29
N TRP A 383 -14.84 18.19 -8.69
CA TRP A 383 -14.71 18.45 -7.26
C TRP A 383 -16.09 18.50 -6.58
N PRO A 384 -16.59 17.37 -6.05
CA PRO A 384 -17.79 17.36 -5.24
C PRO A 384 -17.55 17.98 -3.86
N VAL A 385 -18.48 18.82 -3.43
CA VAL A 385 -18.45 19.50 -2.14
C VAL A 385 -19.83 19.47 -1.52
N ARG A 386 -19.93 18.93 -0.30
CA ARG A 386 -21.14 19.08 0.49
C ARG A 386 -21.29 20.52 0.99
N LEU A 387 -22.35 21.18 0.55
CA LEU A 387 -22.63 22.56 0.93
C LEU A 387 -22.97 22.64 2.42
N ARG A 388 -22.35 23.61 3.12
CA ARG A 388 -22.57 23.87 4.54
C ARG A 388 -22.69 25.38 4.74
N ALA A 389 -23.18 25.78 5.90
CA ALA A 389 -23.32 27.20 6.25
C ALA A 389 -22.01 28.00 6.15
N ARG A 390 -20.85 27.37 6.37
CA ARG A 390 -19.53 27.99 6.22
C ARG A 390 -18.53 27.03 5.59
N ALA A 391 -17.76 27.54 4.62
CA ALA A 391 -16.61 26.85 4.06
C ALA A 391 -15.54 26.60 5.13
N SER A 392 -14.77 25.54 4.96
CA SER A 392 -13.68 25.17 5.89
C SER A 392 -12.31 25.53 5.32
N LEU A 393 -11.29 25.54 6.19
CA LEU A 393 -9.90 25.65 5.74
C LEU A 393 -9.53 24.52 4.75
N ILE A 394 -10.07 23.32 4.92
CA ILE A 394 -9.85 22.22 3.96
C ILE A 394 -10.32 22.63 2.56
N ASN A 395 -11.50 23.25 2.45
CA ASN A 395 -12.00 23.75 1.16
C ASN A 395 -11.09 24.85 0.59
N ALA A 396 -10.55 25.71 1.46
CA ALA A 396 -9.66 26.76 1.03
C ALA A 396 -8.32 26.22 0.51
N VAL A 397 -7.71 25.27 1.21
CA VAL A 397 -6.49 24.56 0.77
C VAL A 397 -6.74 23.83 -0.55
N GLN A 398 -7.87 23.13 -0.66
CA GLN A 398 -8.28 22.49 -1.91
C GLN A 398 -8.43 23.49 -3.06
N ALA A 399 -8.97 24.68 -2.79
CA ALA A 399 -9.12 25.74 -3.78
C ALA A 399 -7.76 26.18 -4.36
N LEU A 400 -6.73 26.30 -3.52
CA LEU A 400 -5.39 26.69 -3.97
C LEU A 400 -4.77 25.65 -4.91
N THR A 401 -4.90 24.37 -4.56
CA THR A 401 -4.42 23.28 -5.40
C THR A 401 -5.21 23.20 -6.71
N ALA A 402 -6.55 23.33 -6.65
CA ALA A 402 -7.39 23.39 -7.84
C ALA A 402 -7.02 24.58 -8.74
N ALA A 403 -6.72 25.75 -8.16
CA ALA A 403 -6.26 26.91 -8.91
C ALA A 403 -4.89 26.69 -9.56
N ALA A 404 -3.97 26.03 -8.87
CA ALA A 404 -2.67 25.68 -9.43
C ALA A 404 -2.79 24.71 -10.63
N LEU A 405 -3.72 23.76 -10.57
CA LEU A 405 -4.05 22.88 -11.69
C LEU A 405 -4.74 23.65 -12.82
N SER A 406 -5.68 24.55 -12.49
CA SER A 406 -6.38 25.42 -13.44
C SER A 406 -5.43 26.31 -14.24
N ALA A 407 -4.45 26.90 -13.57
CA ALA A 407 -3.40 27.71 -14.20
C ALA A 407 -2.57 26.93 -15.23
N ARG A 408 -2.64 25.60 -15.22
CA ARG A 408 -1.93 24.67 -16.11
C ARG A 408 -2.85 23.98 -17.10
N GLY A 409 -4.06 24.49 -17.29
CA GLY A 409 -5.01 24.05 -18.30
C GLY A 409 -6.03 23.01 -17.85
N VAL A 410 -6.10 22.68 -16.56
CA VAL A 410 -7.12 21.77 -16.03
C VAL A 410 -8.42 22.52 -15.76
N ARG A 411 -9.51 22.18 -16.45
CA ARG A 411 -10.83 22.76 -16.16
C ARG A 411 -11.29 22.33 -14.77
N VAL A 412 -11.78 23.26 -13.94
CA VAL A 412 -12.29 22.94 -12.59
C VAL A 412 -13.80 23.04 -12.56
N VAL A 413 -14.47 21.94 -12.21
CA VAL A 413 -15.92 21.89 -11.99
C VAL A 413 -16.17 21.53 -10.53
N VAL A 414 -16.70 22.49 -9.77
CA VAL A 414 -17.13 22.29 -8.40
C VAL A 414 -18.62 21.98 -8.38
N CYS A 415 -18.94 20.82 -7.83
CA CYS A 415 -20.27 20.25 -7.77
C CYS A 415 -20.76 20.35 -6.32
N LEU A 416 -21.77 21.20 -6.08
CA LEU A 416 -22.34 21.41 -4.76
C LEU A 416 -23.43 20.37 -4.49
N ASP A 417 -23.19 19.50 -3.51
CA ASP A 417 -24.26 18.71 -2.89
C ASP A 417 -25.02 19.62 -1.91
N ASP A 418 -26.08 20.22 -2.43
CA ASP A 418 -26.93 21.22 -1.79
C ASP A 418 -28.35 20.69 -1.47
N PHE A 419 -28.52 19.37 -1.48
CA PHE A 419 -29.75 18.71 -1.04
C PHE A 419 -29.98 18.91 0.45
N GLY A 420 -31.23 19.27 0.81
CA GLY A 420 -31.62 19.50 2.20
C GLY A 420 -30.97 20.72 2.85
N VAL A 421 -30.31 21.59 2.08
CA VAL A 421 -29.68 22.82 2.58
C VAL A 421 -30.68 23.99 2.52
N PRO A 422 -31.02 24.63 3.67
CA PRO A 422 -31.80 25.87 3.68
C PRO A 422 -31.04 27.00 2.99
N ASP A 423 -31.74 27.90 2.27
CA ASP A 423 -31.12 28.99 1.52
C ASP A 423 -29.96 28.53 0.60
N ARG A 424 -30.17 27.44 -0.14
CA ARG A 424 -29.17 26.85 -1.04
C ARG A 424 -28.54 27.85 -2.00
N ALA A 425 -29.32 28.79 -2.53
CA ALA A 425 -28.87 29.78 -3.48
C ALA A 425 -27.93 30.80 -2.82
N GLY A 426 -28.31 31.33 -1.65
CA GLY A 426 -27.48 32.27 -0.89
C GLY A 426 -26.18 31.63 -0.40
N LEU A 427 -26.28 30.44 0.20
CA LEU A 427 -25.10 29.70 0.69
C LEU A 427 -24.18 29.24 -0.46
N GLY A 428 -24.75 28.77 -1.58
CA GLY A 428 -24.00 28.38 -2.77
C GLY A 428 -23.25 29.56 -3.38
N ALA A 429 -23.90 30.73 -3.46
CA ALA A 429 -23.26 31.97 -3.93
C ALA A 429 -22.13 32.43 -3.00
N ALA A 430 -22.34 32.39 -1.68
CA ALA A 430 -21.32 32.72 -0.70
C ALA A 430 -20.11 31.78 -0.78
N PHE A 431 -20.36 30.47 -0.86
CA PHE A 431 -19.30 29.47 -1.03
C PHE A 431 -18.51 29.69 -2.33
N ALA A 432 -19.20 29.96 -3.44
CA ALA A 432 -18.57 30.25 -4.72
C ALA A 432 -17.73 31.55 -4.68
N ALA A 433 -18.15 32.56 -3.92
CA ALA A 433 -17.40 33.79 -3.72
C ALA A 433 -16.11 33.54 -2.91
N ASP A 434 -16.19 32.77 -1.82
CA ASP A 434 -15.02 32.35 -1.03
C ASP A 434 -14.04 31.53 -1.88
N LEU A 435 -14.55 30.57 -2.64
CA LEU A 435 -13.77 29.73 -3.54
C LEU A 435 -12.98 30.58 -4.55
N ARG A 436 -13.66 31.47 -5.27
CA ARG A 436 -13.00 32.38 -6.23
C ARG A 436 -11.98 33.28 -5.55
N ARG A 437 -12.26 33.79 -4.34
CA ARG A 437 -11.31 34.60 -3.57
C ARG A 437 -10.01 33.84 -3.33
N TRP A 438 -10.09 32.59 -2.88
CA TRP A 438 -8.90 31.78 -2.62
C TRP A 438 -8.18 31.38 -3.90
N MET A 439 -8.90 30.92 -4.92
CA MET A 439 -8.30 30.52 -6.20
C MET A 439 -7.54 31.67 -6.87
N ARG A 440 -8.09 32.89 -6.82
CA ARG A 440 -7.47 34.10 -7.39
C ARG A 440 -6.19 34.56 -6.68
N ARG A 441 -5.86 34.01 -5.51
CA ARG A 441 -4.56 34.21 -4.88
C ARG A 441 -3.44 33.49 -5.64
N VAL A 442 -3.75 32.36 -6.27
CA VAL A 442 -2.80 31.55 -7.04
C VAL A 442 -2.81 31.93 -8.51
N ASP A 443 -4.00 32.06 -9.11
CA ASP A 443 -4.17 32.49 -10.49
C ASP A 443 -5.29 33.54 -10.58
N PRO A 444 -4.97 34.82 -10.88
CA PRO A 444 -5.97 35.88 -11.00
C PRO A 444 -7.08 35.60 -12.01
N ARG A 445 -6.85 34.69 -12.98
CA ARG A 445 -7.83 34.28 -13.99
C ARG A 445 -8.69 33.08 -13.57
N ALA A 446 -8.44 32.50 -12.41
CA ALA A 446 -9.18 31.34 -11.94
C ALA A 446 -10.66 31.67 -11.76
N ASP A 447 -11.48 30.92 -12.49
CA ASP A 447 -12.95 30.96 -12.39
C ASP A 447 -13.49 29.53 -12.56
N PRO A 448 -13.72 28.81 -11.45
CA PRO A 448 -14.25 27.47 -11.51
C PRO A 448 -15.73 27.50 -11.93
N ALA A 449 -16.16 26.49 -12.68
CA ALA A 449 -17.58 26.25 -12.88
C ALA A 449 -18.17 25.72 -11.57
N VAL A 450 -19.18 26.38 -11.01
CA VAL A 450 -19.87 25.94 -9.80
C VAL A 450 -21.28 25.52 -10.18
N VAL A 451 -21.64 24.28 -9.86
CA VAL A 451 -22.91 23.66 -10.26
C VAL A 451 -23.66 23.17 -9.02
N SER A 452 -24.93 23.53 -8.91
CA SER A 452 -25.87 22.96 -7.94
C SER A 452 -26.33 21.59 -8.42
N LEU A 453 -26.16 20.55 -7.59
CA LEU A 453 -26.69 19.22 -7.92
C LEU A 453 -28.21 19.19 -7.87
N HIS A 454 -28.82 19.97 -6.96
CA HIS A 454 -30.27 20.11 -6.92
C HIS A 454 -30.82 20.68 -8.23
N ASP A 455 -30.28 21.80 -8.70
CA ASP A 455 -30.73 22.42 -9.96
C ASP A 455 -30.40 21.53 -11.17
N TYR A 456 -29.30 20.77 -11.13
CA TYR A 456 -28.98 19.76 -12.16
C TYR A 456 -30.06 18.66 -12.24
N ILE A 457 -30.54 18.16 -11.10
CA ILE A 457 -31.52 17.07 -11.07
C ILE A 457 -32.94 17.54 -11.41
N GLU A 458 -33.31 18.76 -10.99
CA GLU A 458 -34.63 19.34 -11.28
C GLU A 458 -34.79 19.77 -12.75
N ASP A 459 -33.72 19.82 -13.54
CA ASP A 459 -33.78 20.14 -14.96
C ASP A 459 -34.43 19.00 -15.77
N ALA A 460 -35.76 19.04 -15.84
CA ALA A 460 -36.63 18.06 -16.49
C ALA A 460 -36.47 17.96 -18.02
N ARG A 461 -35.54 18.70 -18.64
CA ARG A 461 -35.33 18.70 -20.10
C ARG A 461 -34.31 17.67 -20.57
N ARG A 462 -33.68 16.90 -19.68
CA ARG A 462 -32.64 15.93 -20.04
C ARG A 462 -33.26 14.60 -20.49
N GLU A 463 -32.90 14.17 -21.69
CA GLU A 463 -33.16 12.80 -22.12
C GLU A 463 -32.20 11.83 -21.39
N PRO A 464 -32.68 10.67 -20.93
CA PRO A 464 -31.84 9.68 -20.27
C PRO A 464 -30.73 9.18 -21.21
N SER A 465 -29.50 9.15 -20.72
CA SER A 465 -28.39 8.60 -21.47
C SER A 465 -28.49 7.09 -21.55
N LEU A 466 -28.37 6.53 -22.76
CA LEU A 466 -28.34 5.08 -22.97
C LEU A 466 -26.97 4.47 -22.67
N LEU A 467 -25.91 5.30 -22.58
CA LEU A 467 -24.54 4.85 -22.38
C LEU A 467 -24.15 4.77 -20.90
N ARG A 468 -24.70 5.66 -20.06
CA ARG A 468 -24.31 5.81 -18.65
C ARG A 468 -25.49 6.27 -17.79
N PRO A 469 -25.55 5.93 -16.50
CA PRO A 469 -26.62 6.39 -15.62
C PRO A 469 -26.40 7.86 -15.22
N THR A 470 -27.06 8.78 -15.92
CA THR A 470 -26.98 10.24 -15.67
C THR A 470 -28.08 10.77 -14.75
N ASP A 471 -29.03 9.92 -14.36
CA ASP A 471 -30.07 10.21 -13.37
C ASP A 471 -29.79 9.47 -12.04
N PRO A 472 -30.18 10.05 -10.88
CA PRO A 472 -29.92 9.47 -9.57
C PRO A 472 -30.53 8.08 -9.35
N TRP A 473 -31.66 7.76 -9.99
CA TRP A 473 -32.37 6.50 -9.76
C TRP A 473 -31.70 5.34 -10.50
N SER A 474 -31.20 5.58 -11.70
CA SER A 474 -30.36 4.60 -12.41
C SER A 474 -29.06 4.32 -11.66
N VAL A 475 -28.44 5.35 -11.07
CA VAL A 475 -27.28 5.18 -10.18
C VAL A 475 -27.67 4.35 -8.95
N ALA A 476 -28.81 4.65 -8.32
CA ALA A 476 -29.29 3.93 -7.14
C ALA A 476 -29.56 2.45 -7.43
N ARG A 477 -30.18 2.14 -8.58
CA ARG A 477 -30.44 0.76 -8.98
C ARG A 477 -29.17 -0.06 -9.09
N ILE A 478 -28.07 0.54 -9.55
CA ILE A 478 -26.78 -0.12 -9.68
C ILE A 478 -26.07 -0.19 -8.32
N PHE A 479 -25.99 0.91 -7.58
CA PHE A 479 -25.19 1.01 -6.37
C PHE A 479 -25.86 0.44 -5.11
N TYR A 480 -27.17 0.64 -4.93
CA TYR A 480 -27.93 0.11 -3.79
C TYR A 480 -28.69 -1.17 -4.12
N GLY A 481 -28.83 -1.49 -5.41
CA GLY A 481 -29.61 -2.63 -5.87
C GLY A 481 -28.75 -3.77 -6.41
N GLU A 482 -28.87 -4.02 -7.72
CA GLU A 482 -28.58 -5.30 -8.37
C GLU A 482 -27.12 -5.80 -8.26
N ARG A 483 -26.17 -4.92 -7.90
CA ARG A 483 -24.73 -5.22 -7.92
C ARG A 483 -24.01 -5.10 -6.57
N ASN A 484 -24.69 -4.67 -5.50
CA ASN A 484 -24.03 -4.48 -4.21
C ASN A 484 -24.45 -5.57 -3.19
N PRO A 485 -23.55 -6.50 -2.82
CA PRO A 485 -23.90 -7.60 -1.94
C PRO A 485 -23.95 -7.21 -0.46
N SER A 486 -23.54 -5.98 -0.08
CA SER A 486 -23.32 -5.61 1.32
C SER A 486 -23.90 -4.22 1.66
N LEU A 487 -25.00 -4.21 2.42
CA LEU A 487 -25.56 -2.99 3.02
C LEU A 487 -24.52 -2.28 3.91
N TYR A 488 -23.67 -3.04 4.60
CA TYR A 488 -22.62 -2.45 5.43
C TYR A 488 -21.61 -1.66 4.60
N SER A 489 -21.17 -2.21 3.46
CA SER A 489 -20.23 -1.55 2.55
C SER A 489 -20.80 -0.24 2.01
N VAL A 490 -22.10 -0.25 1.66
CA VAL A 490 -22.83 0.97 1.29
C VAL A 490 -22.79 2.01 2.41
N LEU A 491 -23.19 1.63 3.62
CA LEU A 491 -23.28 2.54 4.76
C LEU A 491 -21.90 3.08 5.18
N ALA A 492 -20.85 2.26 5.05
CA ALA A 492 -19.47 2.66 5.31
C ALA A 492 -18.97 3.64 4.25
N ALA A 493 -19.26 3.39 2.96
CA ALA A 493 -18.87 4.26 1.84
C ALA A 493 -19.44 5.67 1.98
N ILE A 494 -20.68 5.80 2.46
CA ILE A 494 -21.32 7.10 2.72
C ILE A 494 -21.04 7.65 4.13
N LYS A 495 -20.15 7.00 4.89
CA LYS A 495 -19.72 7.42 6.23
C LYS A 495 -20.88 7.53 7.23
N VAL A 496 -21.89 6.68 7.10
CA VAL A 496 -22.98 6.55 8.08
C VAL A 496 -22.56 5.62 9.21
N VAL A 497 -21.71 4.63 8.93
CA VAL A 497 -21.06 3.76 9.92
C VAL A 497 -19.54 3.89 9.81
N PRO A 498 -18.77 3.57 10.86
CA PRO A 498 -17.32 3.45 10.73
C PRO A 498 -16.97 2.36 9.71
N HIS A 499 -15.89 2.56 8.97
CA HIS A 499 -15.32 1.52 8.10
C HIS A 499 -14.45 0.59 8.94
N LEU A 500 -14.93 -0.62 9.14
CA LEU A 500 -14.33 -1.67 9.95
C LEU A 500 -14.24 -2.93 9.09
N ALA A 501 -13.29 -3.80 9.42
CA ALA A 501 -13.24 -5.11 8.82
C ALA A 501 -14.47 -5.95 9.25
N LEU A 502 -14.90 -6.88 8.39
CA LEU A 502 -16.13 -7.67 8.64
C LEU A 502 -16.12 -8.42 9.98
N HIS A 503 -14.95 -8.87 10.44
CA HIS A 503 -14.77 -9.59 11.71
C HIS A 503 -14.82 -8.67 12.95
N ASP A 504 -14.65 -7.36 12.77
CA ASP A 504 -14.75 -6.37 13.86
C ASP A 504 -16.18 -5.89 14.05
N LEU A 505 -17.12 -6.24 13.15
CA LEU A 505 -18.49 -5.73 13.18
C LEU A 505 -19.24 -6.16 14.43
N GLU A 506 -19.10 -7.43 14.84
CA GLU A 506 -19.78 -7.94 16.03
C GLU A 506 -19.26 -7.25 17.30
N GLN A 507 -17.93 -7.14 17.41
CA GLN A 507 -17.28 -6.50 18.55
C GLN A 507 -17.60 -5.00 18.64
N ASN A 508 -17.89 -4.36 17.50
CA ASN A 508 -18.24 -2.94 17.41
C ASN A 508 -19.73 -2.69 17.15
N ALA A 509 -20.59 -3.71 17.28
CA ALA A 509 -22.00 -3.62 16.89
C ALA A 509 -22.73 -2.47 17.62
N ALA A 510 -22.44 -2.29 18.91
CA ALA A 510 -23.01 -1.19 19.69
C ALA A 510 -22.60 0.19 19.14
N ALA A 511 -21.32 0.38 18.77
CA ALA A 511 -20.83 1.63 18.21
C ALA A 511 -21.41 1.89 16.80
N ILE A 512 -21.55 0.85 15.99
CA ILE A 512 -22.19 0.90 14.67
C ILE A 512 -23.65 1.36 14.80
N VAL A 513 -24.43 0.71 15.68
CA VAL A 513 -25.84 1.05 15.94
C VAL A 513 -25.97 2.48 16.47
N GLN A 514 -25.13 2.89 17.42
CA GLN A 514 -25.13 4.27 17.92
C GLN A 514 -24.81 5.30 16.83
N THR A 515 -23.89 4.98 15.92
CA THR A 515 -23.57 5.86 14.80
C THR A 515 -24.76 5.93 13.83
N LEU A 516 -25.40 4.79 13.51
CA LEU A 516 -26.61 4.76 12.68
C LEU A 516 -27.73 5.63 13.23
N LEU A 517 -28.00 5.53 14.54
CA LEU A 517 -29.06 6.28 15.20
C LEU A 517 -28.78 7.79 15.27
N SER A 518 -27.51 8.21 15.17
CA SER A 518 -27.09 9.62 15.29
C SER A 518 -26.83 10.31 13.95
N LYS A 519 -26.86 9.59 12.82
CA LYS A 519 -26.57 10.13 11.50
C LYS A 519 -27.83 10.28 10.66
N ASP A 520 -27.86 11.37 9.89
CA ASP A 520 -28.94 11.69 8.98
C ASP A 520 -28.87 10.83 7.70
N ALA A 521 -30.02 10.27 7.31
CA ALA A 521 -30.22 9.47 6.10
C ALA A 521 -29.92 10.23 4.81
N ASN A 522 -29.88 11.58 4.84
CA ASN A 522 -29.52 12.41 3.69
C ASN A 522 -28.17 12.05 3.05
N ARG A 523 -27.25 11.40 3.79
CA ARG A 523 -25.98 10.88 3.23
C ARG A 523 -26.16 9.79 2.17
N LEU A 524 -27.30 9.11 2.15
CA LEU A 524 -27.65 8.13 1.10
C LEU A 524 -27.92 8.81 -0.25
N LEU A 525 -28.15 10.12 -0.29
CA LEU A 525 -28.39 10.83 -1.54
C LEU A 525 -27.09 11.24 -2.24
N THR A 526 -26.04 11.56 -1.47
CA THR A 526 -24.78 12.11 -1.99
C THR A 526 -24.16 11.30 -3.14
N PRO A 527 -24.04 9.96 -3.08
CA PRO A 527 -23.47 9.18 -4.19
C PRO A 527 -24.35 9.24 -5.43
N LEU A 528 -25.67 9.18 -5.24
CA LEU A 528 -26.65 9.14 -6.34
C LEU A 528 -26.57 10.39 -7.19
N THR A 529 -26.51 11.54 -6.52
CA THR A 529 -26.53 12.85 -7.18
C THR A 529 -25.15 13.21 -7.72
N THR A 530 -24.09 12.94 -6.95
CA THR A 530 -22.72 13.21 -7.35
C THR A 530 -22.29 12.37 -8.55
N TRP A 531 -22.56 11.06 -8.52
CA TRP A 531 -22.16 10.17 -9.60
C TRP A 531 -23.02 10.32 -10.85
N ALA A 532 -24.31 10.63 -10.71
CA ALA A 532 -25.16 10.99 -11.84
C ALA A 532 -24.58 12.18 -12.63
N TYR A 533 -24.15 13.23 -11.91
CA TYR A 533 -23.53 14.39 -12.55
C TYR A 533 -22.13 14.08 -13.10
N LEU A 534 -21.33 13.26 -12.41
CA LEU A 534 -20.05 12.79 -12.96
C LEU A 534 -20.25 12.00 -14.26
N HIS A 535 -21.23 11.10 -14.30
CA HIS A 535 -21.57 10.36 -15.52
C HIS A 535 -21.94 11.30 -16.66
N HIS A 536 -22.68 12.38 -16.40
CA HIS A 536 -22.99 13.40 -17.39
C HIS A 536 -21.73 14.10 -17.93
N LEU A 537 -20.78 14.46 -17.06
CA LEU A 537 -19.50 15.04 -17.51
C LEU A 537 -18.75 14.05 -18.41
N LEU A 538 -18.76 12.77 -18.04
CA LEU A 538 -18.09 11.69 -18.78
C LEU A 538 -18.78 11.30 -20.11
N GLU A 539 -19.91 11.90 -20.46
CA GLU A 539 -20.47 11.79 -21.82
C GLU A 539 -19.65 12.59 -22.83
N THR A 540 -19.04 13.67 -22.36
CA THR A 540 -18.27 14.61 -23.19
C THR A 540 -16.77 14.56 -22.94
N GLU A 541 -16.35 13.95 -21.83
CA GLU A 541 -14.96 13.90 -21.38
C GLU A 541 -14.46 12.45 -21.28
N PRO A 542 -13.26 12.13 -21.79
CA PRO A 542 -12.67 10.80 -21.61
C PRO A 542 -12.41 10.52 -20.13
N ALA A 543 -12.80 9.33 -19.64
CA ALA A 543 -12.67 8.97 -18.23
C ALA A 543 -11.23 9.05 -17.69
N ALA A 544 -10.24 8.72 -18.54
CA ALA A 544 -8.82 8.80 -18.19
C ALA A 544 -8.32 10.24 -17.99
N GLU A 545 -9.01 11.24 -18.56
CA GLU A 545 -8.66 12.66 -18.47
C GLU A 545 -9.45 13.39 -17.36
N VAL A 546 -10.35 12.69 -16.67
CA VAL A 546 -11.10 13.22 -15.52
C VAL A 546 -10.45 12.79 -14.21
N MET A 547 -10.12 13.79 -13.38
CA MET A 547 -9.64 13.58 -12.01
C MET A 547 -10.72 14.00 -11.03
N ALA A 548 -11.17 13.08 -10.19
CA ALA A 548 -12.08 13.39 -9.09
C ALA A 548 -11.28 13.85 -7.85
N TYR A 549 -11.75 14.92 -7.23
CA TYR A 549 -11.11 15.56 -6.10
C TYR A 549 -11.86 15.24 -4.81
N ALA A 550 -11.18 14.59 -3.85
CA ALA A 550 -11.83 13.95 -2.73
C ALA A 550 -11.13 14.19 -1.39
N GLY A 551 -11.88 14.03 -0.29
CA GLY A 551 -11.30 13.80 1.03
C GLY A 551 -10.66 12.41 1.12
N SER A 552 -9.58 12.25 1.89
CA SER A 552 -8.94 10.94 2.10
C SER A 552 -9.91 9.89 2.67
N ASP A 553 -10.90 10.35 3.45
CA ASP A 553 -11.96 9.53 4.05
C ASP A 553 -13.08 9.16 3.06
N GLU A 554 -13.07 9.69 1.83
CA GLU A 554 -14.00 9.34 0.74
C GLU A 554 -13.46 8.24 -0.17
N ARG A 555 -12.30 7.66 0.15
CA ARG A 555 -11.67 6.63 -0.67
C ARG A 555 -12.61 5.46 -0.96
N LEU A 556 -13.27 4.93 0.07
CA LEU A 556 -14.21 3.82 -0.08
C LEU A 556 -15.39 4.17 -1.00
N LEU A 557 -15.89 5.41 -0.93
CA LEU A 557 -16.94 5.89 -1.84
C LEU A 557 -16.47 5.78 -3.30
N TRP A 558 -15.26 6.26 -3.59
CA TRP A 558 -14.73 6.24 -4.94
C TRP A 558 -14.29 4.86 -5.43
N GLU A 559 -13.82 3.99 -4.54
CA GLU A 559 -13.57 2.57 -4.84
C GLU A 559 -14.87 1.89 -5.28
N GLN A 560 -15.97 2.10 -4.54
CA GLN A 560 -17.28 1.57 -4.91
C GLN A 560 -17.76 2.10 -6.26
N PHE A 561 -17.54 3.37 -6.58
CA PHE A 561 -17.83 3.91 -7.91
C PHE A 561 -17.06 3.16 -9.02
N ARG A 562 -15.75 2.95 -8.84
CA ARG A 562 -14.94 2.23 -9.83
C ARG A 562 -15.41 0.79 -10.00
N GLU A 563 -15.69 0.10 -8.90
CA GLU A 563 -16.15 -1.29 -8.88
C GLU A 563 -17.48 -1.46 -9.61
N HIS A 564 -18.47 -0.61 -9.32
CA HIS A 564 -19.83 -0.81 -9.81
C HIS A 564 -20.03 -0.33 -11.26
N PHE A 565 -19.29 0.70 -11.67
CA PHE A 565 -19.44 1.34 -12.98
C PHE A 565 -18.27 1.03 -13.94
N GLY A 566 -17.19 0.39 -13.48
CA GLY A 566 -16.05 -0.01 -14.31
C GLY A 566 -15.26 1.17 -14.90
N LEU A 567 -15.25 2.31 -14.22
CA LEU A 567 -14.66 3.55 -14.73
C LEU A 567 -13.33 3.89 -14.06
N GLY A 568 -12.28 4.01 -14.88
CA GLY A 568 -10.94 4.40 -14.45
C GLY A 568 -10.75 5.90 -14.28
N GLY A 569 -11.45 6.53 -13.33
CA GLY A 569 -11.20 7.94 -12.97
C GLY A 569 -9.97 8.06 -12.06
N THR A 570 -9.10 9.04 -12.31
CA THR A 570 -7.98 9.35 -11.40
C THR A 570 -8.50 10.07 -10.16
N LEU A 571 -7.95 9.81 -8.99
CA LEU A 571 -8.36 10.46 -7.74
C LEU A 571 -7.22 11.30 -7.17
N LEU A 572 -7.57 12.50 -6.71
CA LEU A 572 -6.69 13.35 -5.91
C LEU A 572 -7.30 13.47 -4.52
N TYR A 573 -6.54 13.09 -3.50
CA TYR A 573 -6.96 13.10 -2.10
C TYR A 573 -6.27 14.22 -1.34
N ASN A 574 -7.07 14.98 -0.59
CA ASN A 574 -6.53 15.93 0.39
C ASN A 574 -5.70 15.20 1.47
N PRO A 575 -4.61 15.80 1.99
CA PRO A 575 -3.80 15.16 3.02
C PRO A 575 -4.61 14.88 4.28
N TYR A 576 -4.40 13.70 4.87
CA TYR A 576 -5.11 13.24 6.07
C TYR A 576 -4.72 14.07 7.31
N ILE A 577 -5.70 14.35 8.16
CA ILE A 577 -5.51 15.00 9.46
C ILE A 577 -5.83 13.97 10.55
N ARG A 578 -4.80 13.48 11.23
CA ARG A 578 -4.95 12.54 12.36
C ARG A 578 -5.73 13.21 13.49
N HIS A 579 -6.60 12.43 14.12
CA HIS A 579 -7.38 12.84 15.29
C HIS A 579 -8.24 14.09 15.08
N LEU A 580 -8.63 14.42 13.84
CA LEU A 580 -9.67 15.41 13.60
C LEU A 580 -10.98 14.86 14.16
N THR A 581 -11.28 15.19 15.41
CA THR A 581 -12.56 14.84 16.04
C THR A 581 -13.70 15.53 15.27
N ASN A 582 -14.93 15.06 15.47
CA ASN A 582 -16.12 15.66 14.83
C ASN A 582 -16.32 17.16 15.17
N GLU A 583 -15.50 17.75 16.04
CA GLU A 583 -15.44 19.18 16.30
C GLU A 583 -14.81 19.93 15.11
N SER A 584 -15.65 20.10 14.10
CA SER A 584 -15.50 20.90 12.88
C SER A 584 -15.07 22.37 13.07
N ARG A 585 -14.82 22.81 14.31
CA ARG A 585 -14.48 24.19 14.70
C ARG A 585 -13.00 24.51 14.47
N MET A 586 -12.09 23.56 14.66
CA MET A 586 -10.66 23.79 14.44
C MET A 586 -10.34 24.21 12.99
N VAL A 587 -11.10 23.67 12.02
CA VAL A 587 -10.98 24.03 10.60
C VAL A 587 -11.92 25.17 10.17
N ARG A 588 -12.59 25.83 11.13
CA ARG A 588 -13.58 26.91 10.92
C ARG A 588 -13.50 27.93 12.06
N TRP A 589 -12.53 28.83 11.96
CA TRP A 589 -12.41 29.98 12.87
C TRP A 589 -12.84 31.27 12.16
N SER A 590 -13.11 32.31 12.95
CA SER A 590 -13.54 33.64 12.50
C SER A 590 -12.54 34.74 12.83
N SER A 591 -11.53 34.45 13.65
CA SER A 591 -10.50 35.43 14.01
C SER A 591 -9.14 34.78 14.27
N PRO A 592 -8.03 35.53 14.13
CA PRO A 592 -6.71 35.05 14.53
C PRO A 592 -6.62 34.62 16.00
N ALA A 593 -7.41 35.25 16.88
CA ALA A 593 -7.43 34.91 18.31
C ALA A 593 -8.00 33.50 18.56
N GLU A 594 -9.07 33.15 17.85
CA GLU A 594 -9.70 31.83 17.95
C GLU A 594 -8.77 30.72 17.43
N LEU A 595 -8.07 30.95 16.30
CA LEU A 595 -7.07 29.98 15.81
C LEU A 595 -5.90 29.83 16.78
N ARG A 596 -5.44 30.94 17.40
CA ARG A 596 -4.37 30.89 18.41
C ARG A 596 -4.77 30.06 19.61
N GLU A 597 -6.00 30.20 20.09
CA GLU A 597 -6.53 29.39 21.19
C GLU A 597 -6.51 27.90 20.83
N TYR A 598 -6.98 27.52 19.64
CA TYR A 598 -6.92 26.13 19.18
C TYR A 598 -5.50 25.59 19.09
N LEU A 599 -4.54 26.38 18.58
CA LEU A 599 -3.14 25.99 18.51
C LEU A 599 -2.53 25.80 19.90
N GLY A 600 -2.87 26.68 20.84
CA GLY A 600 -2.48 26.56 22.26
C GLY A 600 -3.01 25.27 22.88
N SER A 601 -4.32 25.02 22.79
CA SER A 601 -4.93 23.80 23.34
C SER A 601 -4.40 22.52 22.68
N THR A 602 -4.14 22.53 21.37
CA THR A 602 -3.62 21.36 20.65
C THR A 602 -2.21 21.03 21.10
N ARG A 603 -1.38 22.03 21.40
CA ARG A 603 0.01 21.84 21.84
C ARG A 603 0.11 21.07 23.17
N GLU A 604 -0.89 21.17 24.02
CA GLU A 604 -0.92 20.46 25.31
C GLU A 604 -1.23 18.96 25.15
N LEU A 605 -1.64 18.51 23.95
CA LEU A 605 -1.97 17.11 23.69
C LEU A 605 -0.71 16.28 23.36
N PRO A 606 -0.60 15.03 23.86
CA PRO A 606 0.46 14.11 23.43
C PRO A 606 0.43 13.91 21.92
N GLY A 607 1.60 13.97 21.27
CA GLY A 607 1.72 13.76 19.82
C GLY A 607 1.29 14.94 18.95
N TRP A 608 1.05 16.14 19.51
CA TRP A 608 0.60 17.32 18.75
C TRP A 608 1.49 17.71 17.55
N GLY A 609 2.79 17.44 17.66
CA GLY A 609 3.81 17.74 16.64
C GLY A 609 4.09 16.57 15.69
N GLU A 610 3.35 15.47 15.79
CA GLU A 610 3.51 14.33 14.90
C GLU A 610 3.04 14.63 13.49
N GLU A 611 3.66 13.96 12.51
CA GLU A 611 3.30 14.11 11.12
C GLU A 611 1.86 13.67 10.85
N GLY A 612 1.10 14.55 10.20
CA GLY A 612 -0.33 14.37 9.98
C GLY A 612 -1.20 14.85 11.13
N GLY A 613 -0.63 15.26 12.28
CA GLY A 613 -1.36 15.99 13.32
C GLY A 613 -1.84 17.36 12.83
N TYR A 614 -2.80 17.97 13.54
CA TYR A 614 -3.44 19.23 13.12
C TYR A 614 -2.43 20.37 12.89
N VAL A 615 -1.50 20.61 13.82
CA VAL A 615 -0.52 21.71 13.70
C VAL A 615 0.44 21.45 12.54
N HIS A 616 0.94 20.22 12.40
CA HIS A 616 1.77 19.82 11.26
C HIS A 616 1.03 20.05 9.93
N TRP A 617 -0.22 19.59 9.83
CA TRP A 617 -1.04 19.76 8.63
C TRP A 617 -1.27 21.24 8.30
N LEU A 618 -1.55 22.07 9.33
CA LEU A 618 -1.73 23.51 9.16
C LEU A 618 -0.47 24.18 8.62
N VAL A 619 0.70 23.84 9.16
CA VAL A 619 1.98 24.38 8.66
C VAL A 619 2.21 23.96 7.21
N GLN A 620 2.09 22.67 6.90
CA GLN A 620 2.35 22.18 5.53
C GLN A 620 1.38 22.75 4.50
N ASN A 621 0.07 22.63 4.76
CA ASN A 621 -0.95 22.85 3.75
C ASN A 621 -1.59 24.23 3.81
N ALA A 622 -1.64 24.87 4.98
CA ALA A 622 -2.23 26.19 5.12
C ALA A 622 -1.18 27.32 5.13
N PHE A 623 0.07 27.05 5.50
CA PHE A 623 1.11 28.07 5.59
C PHE A 623 2.20 27.96 4.52
N LEU A 624 2.74 26.76 4.29
CA LEU A 624 3.83 26.53 3.32
C LEU A 624 3.32 26.37 1.89
N LEU A 625 2.29 25.56 1.66
CA LEU A 625 1.73 25.31 0.32
C LEU A 625 1.29 26.60 -0.39
N PRO A 626 0.55 27.54 0.23
CA PRO A 626 0.14 28.75 -0.47
C PRO A 626 1.33 29.55 -0.95
N ARG A 627 2.35 29.75 -0.11
CA ARG A 627 3.58 30.47 -0.46
C ARG A 627 4.32 29.83 -1.61
N TYR A 628 4.36 28.50 -1.65
CA TYR A 628 4.95 27.76 -2.75
C TYR A 628 4.17 27.95 -4.07
N LEU A 629 2.85 27.94 -4.01
CA LEU A 629 2.00 28.15 -5.18
C LEU A 629 1.98 29.61 -5.65
N THR A 630 2.08 30.57 -4.73
CA THR A 630 2.04 32.02 -5.00
C THR A 630 3.41 32.67 -5.13
N ARG A 631 4.49 31.90 -4.94
CA ARG A 631 5.90 32.38 -4.94
C ARG A 631 6.14 33.51 -3.92
N THR A 632 5.49 33.42 -2.76
CA THR A 632 5.64 34.38 -1.66
C THR A 632 6.79 33.98 -0.76
N GLU A 633 7.53 34.95 -0.23
CA GLU A 633 8.67 34.68 0.66
C GLU A 633 8.21 34.07 2.00
N PHE A 634 9.09 33.23 2.56
CA PHE A 634 8.91 32.64 3.88
C PHE A 634 9.43 33.61 4.94
N PRO A 635 8.67 33.87 6.02
CA PRO A 635 9.12 34.76 7.08
C PRO A 635 10.31 34.18 7.84
N GLU A 636 11.13 35.07 8.38
CA GLU A 636 12.21 34.71 9.30
C GLU A 636 11.82 35.09 10.74
N LEU A 637 11.94 34.15 11.66
CA LEU A 637 11.66 34.38 13.08
C LEU A 637 12.68 33.66 13.95
N GLY A 638 13.30 34.38 14.89
CA GLY A 638 14.27 33.81 15.82
C GLY A 638 15.51 33.21 15.14
N GLY A 639 15.90 33.72 13.96
CA GLY A 639 17.03 33.21 13.16
C GLY A 639 16.70 31.99 12.29
N TYR A 640 15.43 31.57 12.23
CA TYR A 640 14.97 30.49 11.37
C TYR A 640 14.10 31.04 10.23
N ARG A 641 14.42 30.66 8.99
CA ARG A 641 13.52 30.83 7.86
C ARG A 641 12.46 29.74 7.89
N LEU A 642 11.19 30.11 7.99
CA LEU A 642 10.09 29.17 8.18
C LEU A 642 9.63 28.56 6.83
N ASP A 643 10.54 27.85 6.15
CA ASP A 643 10.33 27.25 4.82
C ASP A 643 9.98 25.75 4.85
N SER A 644 9.96 25.17 6.04
CA SER A 644 9.76 23.75 6.30
C SER A 644 9.15 23.53 7.69
N TRP A 645 8.52 22.37 7.89
CA TRP A 645 8.07 21.94 9.23
C TRP A 645 9.23 21.88 10.23
N VAL A 646 10.40 21.41 9.79
CA VAL A 646 11.56 21.27 10.68
C VAL A 646 12.05 22.64 11.17
N ALA A 647 12.14 23.63 10.28
CA ALA A 647 12.48 25.00 10.69
C ALA A 647 11.42 25.61 11.61
N PHE A 648 10.13 25.34 11.34
CA PHE A 648 9.02 25.76 12.20
C PHE A 648 9.12 25.15 13.61
N ALA A 649 9.31 23.85 13.71
CA ALA A 649 9.44 23.13 14.97
C ALA A 649 10.68 23.59 15.76
N ALA A 650 11.83 23.75 15.09
CA ALA A 650 13.05 24.23 15.72
C ALA A 650 12.90 25.65 16.29
N ALA A 651 12.24 26.55 15.56
CA ALA A 651 11.93 27.89 16.04
C ALA A 651 10.99 27.86 17.25
N LEU A 652 9.96 26.99 17.23
CA LEU A 652 9.04 26.82 18.35
C LEU A 652 9.74 26.28 19.60
N ASP A 653 10.60 25.28 19.46
CA ASP A 653 11.36 24.67 20.56
C ASP A 653 12.34 25.65 21.20
N LYS A 654 12.84 26.62 20.43
CA LYS A 654 13.65 27.74 20.91
C LYS A 654 12.83 28.88 21.54
N GLY A 655 11.52 28.71 21.67
CA GLY A 655 10.63 29.68 22.30
C GLY A 655 10.23 30.85 21.41
N ALA A 656 10.47 30.79 20.10
CA ALA A 656 9.97 31.81 19.18
C ALA A 656 8.43 31.75 19.09
N PRO A 657 7.72 32.89 18.96
CA PRO A 657 6.26 32.93 18.91
C PRO A 657 5.70 32.51 17.54
N VAL A 658 6.17 31.38 17.00
CA VAL A 658 5.77 30.91 15.65
C VAL A 658 4.31 30.49 15.57
N LEU A 659 3.68 30.07 16.67
CA LEU A 659 2.24 29.77 16.70
C LEU A 659 1.40 31.05 16.55
N ASP A 660 1.84 32.16 17.13
CA ASP A 660 1.16 33.46 16.96
C ASP A 660 1.28 33.97 15.53
N LEU A 661 2.47 33.83 14.95
CA LEU A 661 2.72 34.14 13.55
C LEU A 661 1.85 33.27 12.64
N LEU A 662 1.80 31.95 12.89
CA LEU A 662 0.99 31.01 12.13
C LEU A 662 -0.49 31.40 12.19
N ALA A 663 -1.02 31.68 13.38
CA ALA A 663 -2.42 32.06 13.56
C ALA A 663 -2.77 33.37 12.82
N ALA A 664 -1.90 34.39 12.93
CA ALA A 664 -2.10 35.67 12.26
C ALA A 664 -2.02 35.54 10.74
N ASP A 665 -1.00 34.86 10.24
CA ASP A 665 -0.71 34.75 8.82
C ASP A 665 -1.73 33.88 8.07
N VAL A 666 -2.03 32.70 8.59
CA VAL A 666 -3.06 31.81 8.03
C VAL A 666 -4.42 32.52 8.05
N SER A 667 -4.76 33.21 9.15
CA SER A 667 -6.02 33.96 9.20
C SER A 667 -6.07 35.11 8.18
N ALA A 668 -5.00 35.88 8.03
CA ALA A 668 -4.92 36.96 7.05
C ALA A 668 -5.02 36.46 5.60
N PHE A 669 -4.53 35.24 5.33
CA PHE A 669 -4.61 34.64 4.02
C PHE A 669 -6.02 34.13 3.68
N TYR A 670 -6.67 33.44 4.63
CA TYR A 670 -7.90 32.69 4.35
C TYR A 670 -9.20 33.39 4.74
N LEU A 671 -9.19 34.23 5.78
CA LEU A 671 -10.37 34.97 6.18
C LEU A 671 -10.65 36.13 5.21
N PRO A 672 -11.91 36.57 5.10
CA PRO A 672 -12.22 37.82 4.42
C PRO A 672 -11.46 38.98 5.09
N PRO A 673 -11.00 39.99 4.34
CA PRO A 673 -10.53 41.23 4.95
C PRO A 673 -11.63 41.81 5.84
N ALA A 674 -11.23 42.26 7.03
CA ALA A 674 -12.14 42.81 8.06
C ALA A 674 -12.78 44.13 7.63
#